data_AF-A0A1Y2CSW0-F1
#
_entry.id   AF-A0A1Y2CSW0-F1
#
_cell.length_a   1.000
_cell.length_b   1.000
_cell.length_c   1.000
_cell.angle_alpha   90.00
_cell.angle_beta   90.00
_cell.angle_gamma   90.00
#
_symmetry.space_group_name_H-M   'P 1'
#
loop_
_entity.id
_entity.type
_entity.pdbx_description
1 polymer ?
#
loop_
_entity_poly.entity_id
_entity_poly.type
_entity_poly.pdbx_seq_one_letter_code
_entity_poly.pdbx_strand_id
1 'polypeptide(L)'
;MENKYKNINEIQYLIENNNLNELINYVNDNNIEFKIFCNKYFNIVSYTCSIYEKKVISSKIKDFVIFHYDKNISMIVNIMNENNLNELQKFIIENNIKLKDLNYKYFNILKYSKYLYSKDIISDEIYNYILNNYNKHRKEVIELIKTNDTIKLYDYLKNNHIEFKQLNDDDFDVIEYSNNANNNVSFKMKSFIIHHFDKKREKIIELMKKNDIAEIKKFLIKNNIELRDLDDNHFSIIDYVKSSSDFIFPNTMQWFILSHYNQKRYEIIELIRNDCISDLKRYIDIHDIEFESLNDKYFNLIQYINFCENCISSTMKYFVLSHYNRKRYRIVELIRYDNVKKLKKYIEDNNIYLEEIYDDDFNLLKYVRLNTNHISLNMKIFVLTHLNKKRHIIVEIINKNNYQELKEYIEMNNIELKSYNDTYFDIIRYSFSLYDQEIISFKVRDYIILAYDKRRREIIEIIKKNDINELKKYVFENNIILDNLNGNHFNIVKYTSSYLYDVKPEIINFIKANHNKNGTQIFKNLIKENKYNNLKNFVEINNFYLKSLNNYDFDILNYSMNLFNSGIISSQIKDFIFNHYDQKRNEIIELIHKNNIDILKEYSKINNIVFKNFDDKYFNIKDLSIELYNKNVISLNVKLFILAHYNKTRKDIIYIIQNNDIEKLKRYIKENNIEIKDLNDEYFDIIKYSMIFIKNVSVIIIDYLLSHFNKERATIIDLIKMNDISKLKQYFCSHNININNINDKNFNILKYISSLYNKKQISIEIRDFIVKYI
;
A
#
# COMPACT_ATOMS: atom_id res chain seq x y z
N MET A 1 6.56 -78.09 -32.08
CA MET A 1 5.65 -77.07 -32.68
C MET A 1 4.29 -77.66 -33.03
N GLU A 2 4.20 -78.92 -33.47
CA GLU A 2 2.92 -79.58 -33.85
C GLU A 2 1.87 -79.62 -32.72
N ASN A 3 2.24 -79.99 -31.49
CA ASN A 3 1.30 -79.97 -30.35
C ASN A 3 0.72 -78.57 -30.04
N LYS A 4 1.48 -77.50 -30.33
CA LYS A 4 1.03 -76.12 -30.06
C LYS A 4 -0.03 -75.68 -31.08
N TYR A 5 0.13 -76.05 -32.35
CA TYR A 5 -0.85 -75.74 -33.40
C TYR A 5 -2.13 -76.57 -33.26
N LYS A 6 -2.00 -77.85 -32.87
CA LYS A 6 -3.17 -78.70 -32.56
C LYS A 6 -4.04 -78.07 -31.46
N ASN A 7 -3.41 -77.61 -30.38
CA ASN A 7 -4.12 -76.98 -29.27
C ASN A 7 -4.75 -75.61 -29.63
N ILE A 8 -4.17 -74.84 -30.57
CA ILE A 8 -4.78 -73.57 -31.02
C ILE A 8 -6.12 -73.83 -31.73
N ASN A 9 -6.14 -74.75 -32.69
CA ASN A 9 -7.36 -75.04 -33.47
C ASN A 9 -8.47 -75.62 -32.58
N GLU A 10 -8.12 -76.49 -31.63
CA GLU A 10 -9.06 -77.07 -30.69
C GLU A 10 -9.64 -76.02 -29.73
N ILE A 11 -8.81 -75.11 -29.21
CA ILE A 11 -9.28 -73.99 -28.38
C ILE A 11 -10.15 -73.01 -29.18
N GLN A 12 -9.79 -72.69 -30.43
CA GLN A 12 -10.63 -71.85 -31.28
C GLN A 12 -12.01 -72.46 -31.49
N TYR A 13 -12.05 -73.76 -31.81
CA TYR A 13 -13.29 -74.52 -31.95
C TYR A 13 -14.13 -74.50 -30.66
N LEU A 14 -13.51 -74.75 -29.50
CA LEU A 14 -14.21 -74.70 -28.21
C LEU A 14 -14.75 -73.31 -27.87
N ILE A 15 -14.00 -72.25 -28.20
CA ILE A 15 -14.44 -70.86 -28.03
C ILE A 15 -15.63 -70.57 -28.97
N GLU A 16 -15.53 -70.93 -30.25
CA GLU A 16 -16.57 -70.73 -31.27
C GLU A 16 -17.86 -71.48 -30.97
N ASN A 17 -17.76 -72.67 -30.38
CA ASN A 17 -18.91 -73.45 -29.91
C ASN A 17 -19.65 -72.80 -28.73
N ASN A 18 -19.08 -71.75 -28.13
CA ASN A 18 -19.69 -70.96 -27.06
C ASN A 18 -20.12 -71.81 -25.83
N ASN A 19 -19.45 -72.93 -25.59
CA ASN A 19 -19.72 -73.84 -24.48
C ASN A 19 -18.66 -73.65 -23.38
N LEU A 20 -19.00 -72.85 -22.36
CA LEU A 20 -18.05 -72.46 -21.32
C LEU A 20 -17.57 -73.65 -20.48
N ASN A 21 -18.46 -74.60 -20.16
CA ASN A 21 -18.11 -75.74 -19.32
C ASN A 21 -17.09 -76.65 -20.02
N GLU A 22 -17.25 -76.87 -21.32
CA GLU A 22 -16.34 -77.67 -22.12
C GLU A 22 -14.97 -76.99 -22.26
N LEU A 23 -14.97 -75.66 -22.48
CA LEU A 23 -13.74 -74.87 -22.50
C LEU A 23 -13.02 -74.88 -21.13
N ILE A 24 -13.75 -74.76 -20.02
CA ILE A 24 -13.20 -74.84 -18.66
C ILE A 24 -12.56 -76.20 -18.42
N ASN A 25 -13.28 -77.29 -18.69
CA ASN A 25 -12.77 -78.65 -18.48
C ASN A 25 -11.50 -78.87 -19.31
N TYR A 26 -11.52 -78.49 -20.58
CA TYR A 26 -10.36 -78.63 -21.46
C TYR A 26 -9.15 -77.83 -20.96
N VAL A 27 -9.35 -76.58 -20.56
CA VAL A 27 -8.27 -75.71 -20.05
C VAL A 27 -7.70 -76.25 -18.74
N ASN A 28 -8.54 -76.75 -17.84
CA ASN A 28 -8.13 -77.29 -16.55
C ASN A 28 -7.40 -78.64 -16.70
N ASP A 29 -7.99 -79.58 -17.46
CA ASP A 29 -7.43 -80.94 -17.66
C ASP A 29 -6.06 -80.89 -18.33
N ASN A 30 -5.83 -79.89 -19.17
CA ASN A 30 -4.57 -79.69 -19.89
C ASN A 30 -3.67 -78.61 -19.28
N ASN A 31 -4.05 -77.99 -18.16
CA ASN A 31 -3.34 -76.91 -17.47
C ASN A 31 -2.86 -75.80 -18.43
N ILE A 32 -3.80 -75.25 -19.20
CA ILE A 32 -3.53 -74.31 -20.30
C ILE A 32 -3.52 -72.86 -19.83
N GLU A 33 -2.49 -72.10 -20.24
CA GLU A 33 -2.46 -70.64 -20.14
C GLU A 33 -2.66 -70.02 -21.52
N PHE A 34 -3.67 -69.16 -21.71
CA PHE A 34 -3.96 -68.63 -23.06
C PHE A 34 -2.82 -67.78 -23.65
N LYS A 35 -1.95 -67.21 -22.79
CA LYS A 35 -0.74 -66.47 -23.19
C LYS A 35 0.18 -67.26 -24.10
N ILE A 36 0.24 -68.60 -23.98
CA ILE A 36 1.10 -69.41 -24.85
C ILE A 36 0.67 -69.33 -26.32
N PHE A 37 -0.60 -69.02 -26.60
CA PHE A 37 -1.14 -68.89 -27.96
C PHE A 37 -0.97 -67.50 -28.55
N CYS A 38 -0.36 -66.56 -27.83
CA CYS A 38 -0.06 -65.23 -28.33
C CYS A 38 1.34 -65.17 -28.96
N ASN A 39 1.42 -64.76 -30.22
CA ASN A 39 2.64 -64.52 -30.98
C ASN A 39 2.43 -63.35 -31.97
N LYS A 40 3.45 -63.01 -32.78
CA LYS A 40 3.38 -61.89 -33.74
C LYS A 40 2.30 -62.03 -34.83
N TYR A 41 1.82 -63.24 -35.10
CA TYR A 41 0.84 -63.54 -36.16
C TYR A 41 -0.55 -63.86 -35.63
N PHE A 42 -0.66 -64.31 -34.37
CA PHE A 42 -1.93 -64.70 -33.77
C PHE A 42 -1.97 -64.34 -32.29
N ASN A 43 -3.09 -63.76 -31.84
CA ASN A 43 -3.34 -63.45 -30.44
C ASN A 43 -4.73 -63.97 -30.07
N ILE A 44 -4.78 -65.01 -29.24
CA ILE A 44 -6.03 -65.67 -28.89
C ILE A 44 -7.00 -64.72 -28.20
N VAL A 45 -6.53 -63.77 -27.38
CA VAL A 45 -7.39 -62.79 -26.72
C VAL A 45 -7.97 -61.81 -27.73
N SER A 46 -7.16 -61.30 -28.66
CA SER A 46 -7.64 -60.46 -29.76
C SER A 46 -8.67 -61.17 -30.64
N TYR A 47 -8.42 -62.45 -30.92
CA TYR A 47 -9.34 -63.31 -31.65
C TYR A 47 -10.69 -63.41 -30.93
N THR A 48 -10.66 -63.82 -29.67
CA THR A 48 -11.85 -63.95 -28.80
C THR A 48 -12.62 -62.64 -28.68
N CYS A 49 -11.95 -61.50 -28.48
CA CYS A 49 -12.60 -60.20 -28.46
C CYS A 49 -13.30 -59.87 -29.79
N SER A 50 -12.66 -60.13 -30.93
CA SER A 50 -13.24 -59.87 -32.26
C SER A 50 -14.49 -60.71 -32.53
N ILE A 51 -14.49 -61.99 -32.16
CA ILE A 51 -15.68 -62.85 -32.35
C ILE A 51 -16.78 -62.56 -31.33
N TYR A 52 -16.43 -62.06 -30.13
CA TYR A 52 -17.41 -61.51 -29.19
C TYR A 52 -18.08 -60.24 -29.74
N GLU A 53 -17.33 -59.32 -30.35
CA GLU A 53 -17.89 -58.11 -30.99
C GLU A 53 -18.85 -58.47 -32.14
N LYS A 54 -18.58 -59.56 -32.85
CA LYS A 54 -19.47 -60.16 -33.85
C LYS A 54 -20.66 -60.92 -33.25
N LYS A 55 -20.80 -60.94 -31.91
CA LYS A 55 -21.86 -61.64 -31.16
C LYS A 55 -21.89 -63.17 -31.37
N VAL A 56 -20.74 -63.76 -31.74
CA VAL A 56 -20.62 -65.22 -31.94
C VAL A 56 -20.55 -65.95 -30.61
N ILE A 57 -19.88 -65.36 -29.62
CA ILE A 57 -19.68 -65.94 -28.29
C ILE A 57 -20.28 -65.06 -27.20
N SER A 58 -20.56 -65.66 -26.05
CA SER A 58 -21.03 -64.96 -24.85
C SER A 58 -19.92 -64.15 -24.17
N SER A 59 -20.31 -63.18 -23.34
CA SER A 59 -19.36 -62.44 -22.51
C SER A 59 -18.61 -63.36 -21.55
N LYS A 60 -19.27 -64.42 -21.05
CA LYS A 60 -18.64 -65.38 -20.13
C LYS A 60 -17.44 -66.10 -20.76
N ILE A 61 -17.52 -66.50 -22.03
CA ILE A 61 -16.38 -67.09 -22.76
C ILE A 61 -15.25 -66.06 -22.90
N LYS A 62 -15.60 -64.84 -23.32
CA LYS A 62 -14.61 -63.76 -23.46
C LYS A 62 -13.90 -63.48 -22.14
N ASP A 63 -14.64 -63.32 -21.05
CA ASP A 63 -14.12 -63.01 -19.73
C ASP A 63 -13.27 -64.17 -19.20
N PHE A 64 -13.70 -65.43 -19.42
CA PHE A 64 -12.89 -66.62 -19.08
C PHE A 64 -11.53 -66.61 -19.79
N VAL A 65 -11.49 -66.36 -21.11
CA VAL A 65 -10.23 -66.28 -21.86
C VAL A 65 -9.33 -65.14 -21.38
N ILE A 66 -9.91 -63.99 -21.02
CA ILE A 66 -9.17 -62.82 -20.50
C ILE A 66 -8.57 -63.12 -19.12
N PHE A 67 -9.34 -63.71 -18.20
CA PHE A 67 -8.92 -63.98 -16.83
C PHE A 67 -7.99 -65.20 -16.73
N HIS A 68 -8.10 -66.17 -17.63
CA HIS A 68 -7.17 -67.31 -17.74
C HIS A 68 -6.01 -67.06 -18.71
N TYR A 69 -5.76 -65.80 -19.06
CA TYR A 69 -4.62 -65.44 -19.92
C TYR A 69 -3.29 -65.90 -19.34
N ASP A 70 -3.09 -65.63 -18.05
CA ASP A 70 -1.88 -65.96 -17.29
C ASP A 70 -2.33 -66.58 -15.96
N LYS A 71 -1.59 -67.60 -15.49
CA LYS A 71 -1.93 -68.33 -14.27
C LYS A 71 -2.05 -67.41 -13.05
N ASN A 72 -1.20 -66.36 -12.97
CA ASN A 72 -1.26 -65.41 -11.86
C ASN A 72 -2.51 -64.54 -11.91
N ILE A 73 -2.96 -64.15 -13.11
CA ILE A 73 -4.20 -63.38 -13.29
C ILE A 73 -5.38 -64.23 -12.85
N SER A 74 -5.46 -65.47 -13.33
CA SER A 74 -6.55 -66.40 -13.01
C SER A 74 -6.66 -66.60 -11.50
N MET A 75 -5.54 -66.89 -10.84
CA MET A 75 -5.53 -67.12 -9.39
C MET A 75 -5.92 -65.86 -8.61
N ILE A 76 -5.38 -64.69 -8.96
CA ILE A 76 -5.75 -63.42 -8.30
C ILE A 76 -7.23 -63.10 -8.50
N VAL A 77 -7.77 -63.29 -9.70
CA VAL A 77 -9.19 -63.07 -9.99
C VAL A 77 -10.07 -64.00 -9.16
N ASN A 78 -9.70 -65.27 -9.02
CA ASN A 78 -10.44 -66.23 -8.19
C ASN A 78 -10.43 -65.84 -6.72
N ILE A 79 -9.25 -65.56 -6.15
CA ILE A 79 -9.11 -65.14 -4.75
C ILE A 79 -9.87 -63.84 -4.47
N MET A 80 -9.84 -62.89 -5.42
CA MET A 80 -10.63 -61.66 -5.32
C MET A 80 -12.13 -61.95 -5.33
N ASN A 81 -12.63 -62.81 -6.22
CA ASN A 81 -14.04 -63.18 -6.27
C ASN A 81 -14.50 -63.94 -5.01
N GLU A 82 -13.60 -64.67 -4.34
CA GLU A 82 -13.83 -65.29 -3.03
C GLU A 82 -13.78 -64.29 -1.87
N ASN A 83 -13.41 -63.04 -2.14
CA ASN A 83 -13.28 -61.96 -1.18
C ASN A 83 -12.33 -62.29 -0.01
N ASN A 84 -11.24 -63.01 -0.28
CA ASN A 84 -10.27 -63.46 0.72
C ASN A 84 -8.97 -62.64 0.71
N LEU A 85 -8.89 -61.59 1.52
CA LEU A 85 -7.72 -60.71 1.61
C LEU A 85 -6.44 -61.46 2.05
N ASN A 86 -6.54 -62.34 3.04
CA ASN A 86 -5.38 -63.03 3.61
C ASN A 86 -4.72 -63.94 2.57
N GLU A 87 -5.53 -64.65 1.79
CA GLU A 87 -5.05 -65.49 0.71
C GLU A 87 -4.46 -64.67 -0.43
N LEU A 88 -5.07 -63.53 -0.77
CA LEU A 88 -4.56 -62.63 -1.80
C LEU A 88 -3.17 -62.10 -1.43
N GLN A 89 -3.01 -61.64 -0.19
CA GLN A 89 -1.74 -61.17 0.35
C GLN A 89 -0.68 -62.26 0.30
N LYS A 90 -1.01 -63.45 0.80
CA LYS A 90 -0.10 -64.60 0.82
C LYS A 90 0.34 -64.97 -0.60
N PHE A 91 -0.60 -65.09 -1.52
CA PHE A 91 -0.32 -65.48 -2.90
C PHE A 91 0.60 -64.48 -3.62
N ILE A 92 0.33 -63.18 -3.48
CA ILE A 92 1.15 -62.13 -4.10
C ILE A 92 2.58 -62.12 -3.55
N ILE A 93 2.74 -62.30 -2.24
CA ILE A 93 4.06 -62.32 -1.58
C ILE A 93 4.85 -63.57 -1.96
N GLU A 94 4.25 -64.76 -1.85
CA GLU A 94 4.93 -66.04 -2.12
C GLU A 94 5.37 -66.16 -3.59
N ASN A 95 4.60 -65.59 -4.51
CA ASN A 95 4.90 -65.63 -5.96
C ASN A 95 5.63 -64.38 -6.47
N ASN A 96 5.97 -63.43 -5.58
CA ASN A 96 6.65 -62.17 -5.91
C ASN A 96 5.96 -61.40 -7.06
N ILE A 97 4.62 -61.34 -7.03
CA ILE A 97 3.81 -60.76 -8.10
C ILE A 97 3.82 -59.24 -7.99
N LYS A 98 4.17 -58.57 -9.09
CA LYS A 98 3.97 -57.13 -9.25
C LYS A 98 2.62 -56.89 -9.91
N LEU A 99 1.66 -56.31 -9.19
CA LEU A 99 0.29 -56.11 -9.68
C LEU A 99 0.25 -55.34 -11.01
N LYS A 100 1.11 -54.33 -11.20
CA LYS A 100 1.25 -53.61 -12.47
C LYS A 100 1.60 -54.51 -13.65
N ASP A 101 2.36 -55.58 -13.44
CA ASP A 101 2.81 -56.50 -14.50
C ASP A 101 1.69 -57.45 -14.96
N LEU A 102 0.58 -57.52 -14.22
CA LEU A 102 -0.63 -58.23 -14.64
C LEU A 102 -1.37 -57.48 -15.75
N ASN A 103 -1.13 -56.17 -15.89
CA ASN A 103 -1.83 -55.35 -16.86
C ASN A 103 -1.33 -55.63 -18.28
N TYR A 104 -2.26 -55.90 -19.19
CA TYR A 104 -2.01 -56.03 -20.62
C TYR A 104 -3.17 -55.42 -21.41
N LYS A 105 -3.10 -55.47 -22.74
CA LYS A 105 -4.07 -54.80 -23.64
C LYS A 105 -5.55 -55.02 -23.28
N TYR A 106 -5.91 -56.18 -22.74
CA TYR A 106 -7.29 -56.58 -22.47
C TYR A 106 -7.63 -56.76 -20.98
N PHE A 107 -6.66 -56.58 -20.08
CA PHE A 107 -6.88 -56.68 -18.64
C PHE A 107 -6.11 -55.60 -17.89
N ASN A 108 -6.78 -54.94 -16.95
CA ASN A 108 -6.16 -54.01 -16.03
C ASN A 108 -6.69 -54.30 -14.63
N ILE A 109 -5.80 -54.67 -13.71
CA ILE A 109 -6.14 -55.10 -12.36
C ILE A 109 -6.84 -54.01 -11.55
N LEU A 110 -6.49 -52.72 -11.75
CA LEU A 110 -7.15 -51.60 -11.07
C LEU A 110 -8.56 -51.38 -11.60
N LYS A 111 -8.73 -51.40 -12.93
CA LYS A 111 -10.07 -51.29 -13.54
C LYS A 111 -10.97 -52.45 -13.14
N TYR A 112 -10.41 -53.66 -13.09
CA TYR A 112 -11.13 -54.86 -12.69
C TYR A 112 -11.50 -54.82 -11.20
N SER A 113 -10.56 -54.51 -10.31
CA SER A 113 -10.84 -54.38 -8.89
C SER A 113 -11.88 -53.29 -8.61
N LYS A 114 -11.79 -52.14 -9.29
CA LYS A 114 -12.79 -51.06 -9.20
C LYS A 114 -14.17 -51.49 -9.68
N TYR A 115 -14.24 -52.27 -10.76
CA TYR A 115 -15.49 -52.86 -11.23
C TYR A 115 -16.10 -53.80 -10.19
N LEU A 116 -15.31 -54.74 -9.66
CA LEU A 116 -15.78 -55.67 -8.61
C LEU A 116 -16.23 -54.92 -7.35
N TYR A 117 -15.49 -53.88 -6.98
CA TYR A 117 -15.81 -53.03 -5.85
C TYR A 117 -17.15 -52.30 -6.05
N SER A 118 -17.38 -51.72 -7.24
CA SER A 118 -18.64 -51.05 -7.59
C SER A 118 -19.87 -51.98 -7.65
N LYS A 119 -19.63 -53.30 -7.59
CA LYS A 119 -20.65 -54.35 -7.59
C LYS A 119 -20.79 -55.03 -6.23
N ASP A 120 -20.11 -54.51 -5.20
CA ASP A 120 -20.05 -55.07 -3.85
C ASP A 120 -19.58 -56.54 -3.82
N ILE A 121 -18.77 -56.95 -4.81
CA ILE A 121 -18.22 -58.32 -4.90
C ILE A 121 -16.99 -58.45 -4.00
N ILE A 122 -16.16 -57.41 -3.94
CA ILE A 122 -14.97 -57.36 -3.07
C ILE A 122 -15.14 -56.29 -2.01
N SER A 123 -14.52 -56.52 -0.85
CA SER A 123 -14.49 -55.55 0.25
C SER A 123 -13.60 -54.33 -0.06
N ASP A 124 -13.86 -53.25 0.66
CA ASP A 124 -12.97 -52.07 0.73
C ASP A 124 -11.51 -52.49 0.99
N GLU A 125 -11.29 -53.51 1.82
CA GLU A 125 -9.95 -53.95 2.21
C GLU A 125 -9.18 -54.55 1.04
N ILE A 126 -9.82 -55.40 0.22
CA ILE A 126 -9.21 -55.98 -0.98
C ILE A 126 -8.95 -54.90 -2.01
N TYR A 127 -9.94 -54.04 -2.26
CA TYR A 127 -9.78 -52.95 -3.22
C TYR A 127 -8.61 -52.03 -2.84
N ASN A 128 -8.56 -51.59 -1.58
CA ASN A 128 -7.48 -50.76 -1.06
C ASN A 128 -6.13 -51.48 -1.07
N TYR A 129 -6.11 -52.80 -0.81
CA TYR A 129 -4.87 -53.57 -0.89
C TYR A 129 -4.30 -53.56 -2.32
N ILE A 130 -5.12 -53.85 -3.33
CA ILE A 130 -4.72 -53.80 -4.75
C ILE A 130 -4.26 -52.39 -5.14
N LEU A 131 -5.01 -51.37 -4.74
CA LEU A 131 -4.72 -49.97 -5.08
C LEU A 131 -3.37 -49.51 -4.52
N ASN A 132 -3.11 -49.81 -3.25
CA ASN A 132 -1.91 -49.38 -2.52
C ASN A 132 -0.66 -50.19 -2.91
N ASN A 133 -0.82 -51.46 -3.32
CA ASN A 133 0.30 -52.33 -3.71
C ASN A 133 0.53 -52.39 -5.23
N TYR A 134 -0.15 -51.55 -6.01
CA TYR A 134 -0.15 -51.61 -7.47
C TYR A 134 1.25 -51.61 -8.08
N ASN A 135 2.15 -50.77 -7.56
CA ASN A 135 3.56 -50.76 -7.94
C ASN A 135 4.46 -50.65 -6.70
N LYS A 136 5.73 -51.05 -6.87
CA LYS A 136 6.73 -51.10 -5.78
C LYS A 136 6.86 -49.77 -5.04
N HIS A 137 6.99 -48.66 -5.78
CA HIS A 137 7.20 -47.34 -5.18
C HIS A 137 5.98 -46.84 -4.40
N ARG A 138 4.76 -47.03 -4.94
CA ARG A 138 3.51 -46.69 -4.24
C ARG A 138 3.39 -47.47 -2.94
N LYS A 139 3.65 -48.78 -2.97
CA LYS A 139 3.63 -49.64 -1.78
C LYS A 139 4.58 -49.11 -0.70
N GLU A 140 5.85 -48.94 -1.05
CA GLU A 140 6.90 -48.54 -0.11
C GLU A 140 6.63 -47.14 0.46
N VAL A 141 6.17 -46.20 -0.37
CA VAL A 141 5.79 -44.85 0.10
C VAL A 141 4.59 -44.90 1.05
N ILE A 142 3.54 -45.67 0.75
CA ILE A 142 2.37 -45.79 1.62
C ILE A 142 2.74 -46.43 2.96
N GLU A 143 3.56 -47.47 2.97
CA GLU A 143 4.06 -48.08 4.20
C GLU A 143 4.83 -47.06 5.05
N LEU A 144 5.68 -46.23 4.44
CA LEU A 144 6.40 -45.16 5.13
C LEU A 144 5.46 -44.04 5.62
N ILE A 145 4.45 -43.64 4.86
CA ILE A 145 3.43 -42.67 5.29
C ILE A 145 2.74 -43.15 6.56
N LYS A 146 2.37 -44.44 6.64
CA LYS A 146 1.73 -45.03 7.82
C LYS A 146 2.60 -45.00 9.08
N THR A 147 3.93 -45.01 8.93
CA THR A 147 4.84 -44.86 10.09
C THR A 147 4.84 -43.46 10.70
N ASN A 148 4.30 -42.46 9.99
CA ASN A 148 4.36 -41.03 10.37
C ASN A 148 5.79 -40.49 10.55
N ASP A 149 6.82 -41.17 10.04
CA ASP A 149 8.22 -40.73 10.08
C ASP A 149 8.59 -39.97 8.80
N THR A 150 8.50 -38.63 8.86
CA THR A 150 8.81 -37.77 7.71
C THR A 150 10.27 -37.85 7.28
N ILE A 151 11.20 -38.19 8.18
CA ILE A 151 12.63 -38.25 7.87
C ILE A 151 12.90 -39.50 7.02
N LYS A 152 12.42 -40.67 7.45
CA LYS A 152 12.56 -41.91 6.69
C LYS A 152 11.89 -41.83 5.32
N LEU A 153 10.70 -41.23 5.25
CA LEU A 153 10.01 -41.02 3.99
C LEU A 153 10.81 -40.11 3.05
N TYR A 154 11.34 -39.01 3.57
CA TYR A 154 12.19 -38.09 2.80
C TYR A 154 13.44 -38.77 2.24
N ASP A 155 14.17 -39.52 3.09
CA ASP A 155 15.38 -40.23 2.69
C ASP A 155 15.09 -41.26 1.59
N TYR A 156 13.97 -41.99 1.70
CA TYR A 156 13.53 -42.92 0.68
C TYR A 156 13.24 -42.23 -0.66
N LEU A 157 12.44 -41.15 -0.65
CA LEU A 157 12.08 -40.41 -1.87
C LEU A 157 13.33 -39.86 -2.57
N LYS A 158 14.26 -39.28 -1.80
CA LYS A 158 15.52 -38.74 -2.30
C LYS A 158 16.42 -39.80 -2.92
N ASN A 159 16.60 -40.93 -2.23
CA ASN A 159 17.47 -42.02 -2.68
C ASN A 159 16.95 -42.74 -3.93
N ASN A 160 15.62 -42.75 -4.12
CA ASN A 160 14.98 -43.38 -5.28
C ASN A 160 14.58 -42.37 -6.38
N HIS A 161 14.84 -41.08 -6.17
CA HIS A 161 14.48 -39.99 -7.10
C HIS A 161 12.97 -39.89 -7.42
N ILE A 162 12.12 -40.20 -6.46
CA ILE A 162 10.65 -40.24 -6.60
C ILE A 162 10.04 -38.90 -6.14
N GLU A 163 9.00 -38.48 -6.84
CA GLU A 163 8.14 -37.36 -6.43
C GLU A 163 6.74 -37.89 -6.09
N PHE A 164 6.05 -37.32 -5.09
CA PHE A 164 4.70 -37.75 -4.72
C PHE A 164 3.73 -37.68 -5.90
N LYS A 165 3.85 -36.64 -6.73
CA LYS A 165 3.07 -36.49 -7.97
C LYS A 165 3.17 -37.68 -8.91
N GLN A 166 4.29 -38.41 -8.92
CA GLN A 166 4.48 -39.59 -9.78
C GLN A 166 3.72 -40.83 -9.27
N LEU A 167 3.25 -40.80 -8.02
CA LEU A 167 2.43 -41.87 -7.46
C LEU A 167 0.97 -41.76 -7.89
N ASN A 168 0.53 -40.55 -8.25
CA ASN A 168 -0.84 -40.27 -8.64
C ASN A 168 -1.15 -40.82 -10.05
N ASP A 169 -2.35 -41.36 -10.21
CA ASP A 169 -2.95 -41.78 -11.48
C ASP A 169 -4.49 -41.63 -11.43
N ASP A 170 -5.19 -42.11 -12.46
CA ASP A 170 -6.66 -41.99 -12.56
C ASP A 170 -7.42 -42.70 -11.41
N ASP A 171 -6.76 -43.59 -10.67
CA ASP A 171 -7.36 -44.41 -9.61
C ASP A 171 -6.79 -44.11 -8.22
N PHE A 172 -5.68 -43.37 -8.11
CA PHE A 172 -4.99 -43.07 -6.86
C PHE A 172 -4.48 -41.63 -6.78
N ASP A 173 -4.77 -40.95 -5.67
CA ASP A 173 -4.17 -39.67 -5.29
C ASP A 173 -3.55 -39.77 -3.89
N VAL A 174 -2.25 -39.49 -3.76
CA VAL A 174 -1.53 -39.60 -2.49
C VAL A 174 -1.95 -38.57 -1.45
N ILE A 175 -2.40 -37.38 -1.88
CA ILE A 175 -2.90 -36.34 -0.98
C ILE A 175 -4.27 -36.77 -0.46
N GLU A 176 -5.18 -37.24 -1.32
CA GLU A 176 -6.48 -37.78 -0.89
C GLU A 176 -6.31 -38.99 0.03
N TYR A 177 -5.41 -39.91 -0.33
CA TYR A 177 -5.04 -41.04 0.52
C TYR A 177 -4.60 -40.56 1.92
N SER A 178 -3.69 -39.58 1.96
CA SER A 178 -3.18 -39.06 3.24
C SER A 178 -4.28 -38.36 4.04
N ASN A 179 -5.24 -37.70 3.39
CA ASN A 179 -6.31 -36.95 4.04
C ASN A 179 -7.44 -37.83 4.55
N ASN A 180 -7.61 -39.03 4.02
CA ASN A 180 -8.61 -39.98 4.47
C ASN A 180 -8.41 -40.34 5.96
N ALA A 181 -9.45 -40.12 6.78
CA ALA A 181 -9.41 -40.34 8.22
C ALA A 181 -9.08 -41.80 8.59
N ASN A 182 -9.45 -42.76 7.76
CA ASN A 182 -9.23 -44.19 8.03
C ASN A 182 -7.75 -44.59 7.96
N ASN A 183 -6.90 -43.79 7.31
CA ASN A 183 -5.48 -44.10 7.14
C ASN A 183 -4.59 -43.66 8.32
N ASN A 184 -5.16 -42.99 9.34
CA ASN A 184 -4.44 -42.55 10.55
C ASN A 184 -3.13 -41.77 10.28
N VAL A 185 -3.11 -40.96 9.22
CA VAL A 185 -1.97 -40.12 8.87
C VAL A 185 -2.00 -38.84 9.71
N SER A 186 -0.89 -38.54 10.39
CA SER A 186 -0.74 -37.36 11.23
C SER A 186 -0.78 -36.07 10.42
N PHE A 187 -1.20 -34.96 11.05
CA PHE A 187 -1.18 -33.63 10.43
C PHE A 187 0.21 -33.26 9.88
N LYS A 188 1.27 -33.55 10.65
CA LYS A 188 2.66 -33.31 10.23
C LYS A 188 3.02 -34.05 8.93
N MET A 189 2.60 -35.32 8.81
CA MET A 189 2.83 -36.10 7.60
C MET A 189 2.01 -35.58 6.42
N LYS A 190 0.75 -35.19 6.63
CA LYS A 190 -0.08 -34.54 5.59
C LYS A 190 0.59 -33.27 5.06
N SER A 191 1.00 -32.37 5.95
CA SER A 191 1.72 -31.14 5.58
C SER A 191 3.03 -31.47 4.86
N PHE A 192 3.78 -32.48 5.30
CA PHE A 192 4.99 -32.92 4.62
C PHE A 192 4.74 -33.34 3.17
N ILE A 193 3.72 -34.19 2.94
CA ILE A 193 3.34 -34.66 1.59
C ILE A 193 2.95 -33.47 0.70
N ILE A 194 2.11 -32.57 1.20
CA ILE A 194 1.63 -31.38 0.46
C ILE A 194 2.80 -30.48 0.06
N HIS A 195 3.75 -30.23 0.96
CA HIS A 195 4.91 -29.36 0.72
C HIS A 195 5.97 -29.98 -0.21
N HIS A 196 6.08 -31.31 -0.25
CA HIS A 196 7.07 -32.02 -1.08
C HIS A 196 6.43 -32.70 -2.30
N PHE A 197 5.22 -32.27 -2.68
CA PHE A 197 4.43 -32.95 -3.70
C PHE A 197 5.18 -33.13 -5.03
N ASP A 198 5.93 -32.10 -5.44
CA ASP A 198 6.89 -32.14 -6.52
C ASP A 198 8.18 -31.38 -6.16
N LYS A 199 9.23 -31.58 -6.96
CA LYS A 199 10.55 -30.97 -6.72
C LYS A 199 10.55 -29.44 -6.79
N LYS A 200 9.66 -28.85 -7.59
CA LYS A 200 9.60 -27.39 -7.78
C LYS A 200 9.07 -26.74 -6.50
N ARG A 201 7.94 -27.25 -5.99
CA ARG A 201 7.31 -26.81 -4.75
C ARG A 201 8.22 -27.02 -3.55
N GLU A 202 8.80 -28.22 -3.42
CA GLU A 202 9.77 -28.52 -2.36
C GLU A 202 10.88 -27.49 -2.33
N LYS A 203 11.51 -27.23 -3.49
CA LYS A 203 12.67 -26.35 -3.56
C LYS A 203 12.32 -24.92 -3.19
N ILE A 204 11.19 -24.41 -3.67
CA ILE A 204 10.73 -23.05 -3.34
C ILE A 204 10.44 -22.94 -1.85
N ILE A 205 9.73 -23.90 -1.25
CA ILE A 205 9.42 -23.90 0.19
C ILE A 205 10.71 -23.96 1.03
N GLU A 206 11.70 -24.77 0.63
CA GLU A 206 13.00 -24.84 1.30
C GLU A 206 13.69 -23.46 1.31
N LEU A 207 13.73 -22.79 0.15
CA LEU A 207 14.34 -21.45 0.03
C LEU A 207 13.53 -20.38 0.78
N MET A 208 12.20 -20.49 0.81
CA MET A 208 11.34 -19.61 1.61
C MET A 208 11.65 -19.73 3.10
N LYS A 209 11.79 -20.95 3.63
CA LYS A 209 12.15 -21.20 5.03
C LYS A 209 13.54 -20.68 5.40
N LYS A 210 14.47 -20.65 4.43
CA LYS A 210 15.79 -20.02 4.57
C LYS A 210 15.77 -18.50 4.41
N ASN A 211 14.62 -17.91 4.05
CA ASN A 211 14.45 -16.50 3.73
C ASN A 211 15.37 -16.01 2.58
N ASP A 212 15.67 -16.87 1.62
CA ASP A 212 16.62 -16.58 0.52
C ASP A 212 15.89 -16.13 -0.76
N ILE A 213 15.40 -14.89 -0.75
CA ILE A 213 14.67 -14.30 -1.89
C ILE A 213 15.52 -14.26 -3.17
N ALA A 214 16.82 -14.04 -3.05
CA ALA A 214 17.72 -13.93 -4.19
C ALA A 214 17.84 -15.28 -4.93
N GLU A 215 17.98 -16.37 -4.17
CA GLU A 215 18.04 -17.71 -4.77
C GLU A 215 16.68 -18.17 -5.30
N ILE A 216 15.57 -17.77 -4.66
CA ILE A 216 14.22 -18.00 -5.22
C ILE A 216 14.12 -17.36 -6.61
N LYS A 217 14.48 -16.07 -6.74
CA LYS A 217 14.43 -15.37 -8.04
C LYS A 217 15.23 -16.10 -9.12
N LYS A 218 16.48 -16.49 -8.81
CA LYS A 218 17.31 -17.25 -9.77
C LYS A 218 16.66 -18.58 -10.16
N PHE A 219 16.07 -19.28 -9.20
CA PHE A 219 15.41 -20.56 -9.46
C PHE A 219 14.17 -20.38 -10.36
N LEU A 220 13.34 -19.37 -10.10
CA LEU A 220 12.16 -19.06 -10.92
C LEU A 220 12.55 -18.74 -12.36
N ILE A 221 13.55 -17.85 -12.57
CA ILE A 221 14.06 -17.48 -13.89
C ILE A 221 14.64 -18.71 -14.61
N LYS A 222 15.56 -19.44 -13.95
CA LYS A 222 16.29 -20.55 -14.57
C LYS A 222 15.36 -21.66 -15.07
N ASN A 223 14.26 -21.89 -14.36
CA ASN A 223 13.33 -22.98 -14.66
C ASN A 223 12.05 -22.51 -15.37
N ASN A 224 11.92 -21.20 -15.65
CA ASN A 224 10.72 -20.59 -16.21
C ASN A 224 9.44 -20.98 -15.44
N ILE A 225 9.45 -20.73 -14.13
CA ILE A 225 8.36 -21.06 -13.20
C ILE A 225 7.78 -19.76 -12.64
N GLU A 226 6.45 -19.65 -12.61
CA GLU A 226 5.75 -18.64 -11.84
C GLU A 226 5.37 -19.18 -10.45
N LEU A 227 5.30 -18.30 -9.43
CA LEU A 227 4.91 -18.76 -8.09
C LEU A 227 3.49 -19.34 -8.05
N ARG A 228 2.56 -18.83 -8.88
CA ARG A 228 1.21 -19.39 -9.04
C ARG A 228 1.20 -20.82 -9.58
N ASP A 229 2.25 -21.25 -10.27
CA ASP A 229 2.32 -22.62 -10.83
C ASP A 229 2.49 -23.67 -9.73
N LEU A 230 2.80 -23.24 -8.51
CA LEU A 230 2.91 -24.09 -7.34
C LEU A 230 1.54 -24.39 -6.73
N ASP A 231 0.52 -23.60 -7.04
CA ASP A 231 -0.81 -23.74 -6.48
C ASP A 231 -1.58 -24.88 -7.15
N ASP A 232 -2.38 -25.59 -6.37
CA ASP A 232 -3.32 -26.62 -6.82
C ASP A 232 -4.55 -26.66 -5.90
N ASN A 233 -5.39 -27.69 -6.04
CA ASN A 233 -6.60 -27.84 -5.22
C ASN A 233 -6.31 -28.08 -3.72
N HIS A 234 -5.07 -28.39 -3.36
CA HIS A 234 -4.64 -28.76 -2.01
C HIS A 234 -3.60 -27.80 -1.41
N PHE A 235 -2.98 -26.94 -2.23
CA PHE A 235 -1.92 -26.02 -1.83
C PHE A 235 -2.09 -24.65 -2.48
N SER A 236 -1.92 -23.61 -1.67
CA SER A 236 -1.87 -22.21 -2.09
C SER A 236 -0.65 -21.57 -1.44
N ILE A 237 0.30 -21.09 -2.23
CA ILE A 237 1.52 -20.46 -1.72
C ILE A 237 1.23 -19.18 -0.95
N ILE A 238 0.16 -18.47 -1.34
CA ILE A 238 -0.30 -17.26 -0.64
C ILE A 238 -0.85 -17.63 0.74
N ASP A 239 -1.69 -18.67 0.82
CA ASP A 239 -2.22 -19.09 2.11
C ASP A 239 -1.11 -19.68 2.97
N TYR A 240 -0.22 -20.48 2.37
CA TYR A 240 0.97 -21.01 3.05
C TYR A 240 1.81 -19.90 3.69
N VAL A 241 2.11 -18.82 2.98
CA VAL A 241 2.94 -17.74 3.54
C VAL A 241 2.22 -16.90 4.60
N LYS A 242 0.88 -16.86 4.58
CA LYS A 242 0.05 -16.06 5.51
C LYS A 242 -0.40 -16.80 6.76
N SER A 243 -0.71 -18.09 6.65
CA SER A 243 -1.38 -18.87 7.70
C SER A 243 -0.67 -20.18 8.04
N SER A 244 0.57 -20.40 7.55
CA SER A 244 1.37 -21.57 7.93
C SER A 244 1.52 -21.66 9.45
N SER A 245 0.95 -22.73 10.02
CA SER A 245 1.14 -23.12 11.42
C SER A 245 2.59 -23.52 11.73
N ASP A 246 3.30 -23.99 10.71
CA ASP A 246 4.59 -24.67 10.86
C ASP A 246 5.76 -23.68 10.91
N PHE A 247 5.56 -22.48 10.36
CA PHE A 247 6.61 -21.48 10.20
C PHE A 247 6.01 -20.09 9.98
N ILE A 248 6.48 -19.10 10.74
CA ILE A 248 6.11 -17.69 10.59
C ILE A 248 7.10 -17.04 9.62
N PHE A 249 6.62 -16.69 8.43
CA PHE A 249 7.46 -16.03 7.43
C PHE A 249 7.66 -14.55 7.73
N PRO A 250 8.87 -14.00 7.54
CA PRO A 250 9.10 -12.56 7.61
C PRO A 250 8.22 -11.78 6.62
N ASN A 251 7.85 -10.55 6.97
CA ASN A 251 7.05 -9.66 6.10
C ASN A 251 7.68 -9.49 4.71
N THR A 252 9.01 -9.45 4.63
CA THR A 252 9.75 -9.34 3.36
C THR A 252 9.50 -10.53 2.43
N MET A 253 9.47 -11.75 2.97
CA MET A 253 9.13 -12.95 2.20
C MET A 253 7.66 -12.96 1.79
N GLN A 254 6.76 -12.62 2.71
CA GLN A 254 5.33 -12.52 2.40
C GLN A 254 5.08 -11.52 1.25
N TRP A 255 5.65 -10.32 1.35
CA TRP A 255 5.54 -9.31 0.31
C TRP A 255 6.17 -9.74 -1.00
N PHE A 256 7.31 -10.44 -0.97
CA PHE A 256 7.93 -10.99 -2.17
C PHE A 256 6.97 -11.96 -2.88
N ILE A 257 6.41 -12.94 -2.17
CA ILE A 257 5.46 -13.90 -2.75
C ILE A 257 4.24 -13.19 -3.33
N LEU A 258 3.65 -12.24 -2.61
CA LEU A 258 2.46 -11.50 -3.05
C LEU A 258 2.73 -10.64 -4.30
N SER A 259 3.88 -9.94 -4.31
CA SER A 259 4.27 -9.04 -5.40
C SER A 259 4.87 -9.75 -6.62
N HIS A 260 5.25 -11.03 -6.52
CA HIS A 260 5.84 -11.80 -7.62
C HIS A 260 5.01 -13.04 -7.97
N TYR A 261 3.76 -13.09 -7.53
CA TYR A 261 2.89 -14.26 -7.62
C TYR A 261 2.71 -14.78 -9.06
N ASN A 262 2.62 -13.88 -10.04
CA ASN A 262 2.55 -14.21 -11.47
C ASN A 262 3.58 -13.41 -12.27
N GLN A 263 3.83 -13.84 -13.51
CA GLN A 263 4.85 -13.26 -14.39
C GLN A 263 4.65 -11.76 -14.61
N LYS A 264 3.41 -11.32 -14.86
CA LYS A 264 3.08 -9.91 -15.10
C LYS A 264 3.45 -9.03 -13.89
N ARG A 265 3.15 -9.49 -12.67
CA ARG A 265 3.54 -8.80 -11.43
C ARG A 265 5.04 -8.83 -11.24
N TYR A 266 5.67 -10.00 -11.42
CA TYR A 266 7.13 -10.15 -11.30
C TYR A 266 7.87 -9.09 -12.14
N GLU A 267 7.55 -9.00 -13.43
CA GLU A 267 8.28 -8.11 -14.34
C GLU A 267 8.09 -6.63 -13.99
N ILE A 268 6.85 -6.22 -13.70
CA ILE A 268 6.57 -4.83 -13.34
C ILE A 268 7.20 -4.45 -12.01
N ILE A 269 7.11 -5.33 -11.01
CA ILE A 269 7.66 -5.06 -9.68
C ILE A 269 9.18 -4.97 -9.74
N GLU A 270 9.85 -5.82 -10.51
CA GLU A 270 11.30 -5.72 -10.70
C GLU A 270 11.70 -4.44 -11.42
N LEU A 271 10.96 -4.00 -12.45
CA LEU A 271 11.20 -2.73 -13.12
C LEU A 271 10.99 -1.52 -12.18
N ILE A 272 9.97 -1.58 -11.31
CA ILE A 272 9.71 -0.58 -10.26
C ILE A 272 10.86 -0.55 -9.25
N ARG A 273 11.33 -1.72 -8.78
CA ARG A 273 12.43 -1.84 -7.81
C ARG A 273 13.78 -1.39 -8.36
N ASN A 274 14.02 -1.59 -9.66
CA ASN A 274 15.24 -1.17 -10.34
C ASN A 274 15.26 0.33 -10.69
N ASP A 275 14.20 1.07 -10.35
CA ASP A 275 14.08 2.52 -10.56
C ASP A 275 14.25 2.99 -12.03
N CYS A 276 13.99 2.09 -13.01
CA CYS A 276 14.14 2.38 -14.43
C CYS A 276 12.80 2.78 -15.07
N ILE A 277 12.40 4.04 -14.92
CA ILE A 277 11.10 4.57 -15.41
C ILE A 277 10.95 4.40 -16.94
N SER A 278 12.04 4.57 -17.71
CA SER A 278 11.99 4.43 -19.16
C SER A 278 11.67 3.00 -19.61
N ASP A 279 12.28 2.01 -18.97
CA ASP A 279 12.02 0.60 -19.28
C ASP A 279 10.62 0.19 -18.83
N LEU A 280 10.21 0.61 -17.64
CA LEU A 280 8.86 0.39 -17.15
C LEU A 280 7.80 0.98 -18.09
N LYS A 281 7.99 2.23 -18.53
CA LYS A 281 7.09 2.89 -19.47
C LYS A 281 7.00 2.13 -20.79
N ARG A 282 8.15 1.78 -21.39
CA ARG A 282 8.21 1.00 -22.63
C ARG A 282 7.50 -0.34 -22.48
N TYR A 283 7.72 -1.04 -21.37
CA TYR A 283 7.09 -2.33 -21.09
C TYR A 283 5.56 -2.19 -21.00
N ILE A 284 5.06 -1.19 -20.27
CA ILE A 284 3.64 -0.88 -20.16
C ILE A 284 3.00 -0.59 -21.52
N ASP A 285 3.67 0.21 -22.35
CA ASP A 285 3.16 0.60 -23.66
C ASP A 285 3.12 -0.58 -24.64
N ILE A 286 4.14 -1.45 -24.63
CA ILE A 286 4.20 -2.64 -25.50
C ILE A 286 3.12 -3.66 -25.15
N HIS A 287 2.84 -3.82 -23.85
CA HIS A 287 1.95 -4.87 -23.35
C HIS A 287 0.54 -4.37 -22.96
N ASP A 288 0.23 -3.09 -23.23
CA ASP A 288 -1.03 -2.40 -22.87
C ASP A 288 -1.44 -2.64 -21.41
N ILE A 289 -0.51 -2.40 -20.47
CA ILE A 289 -0.73 -2.74 -19.06
C ILE A 289 -1.26 -1.54 -18.26
N GLU A 290 -2.37 -1.76 -17.56
CA GLU A 290 -2.83 -0.85 -16.51
C GLU A 290 -2.30 -1.29 -15.15
N PHE A 291 -1.67 -0.40 -14.37
CA PHE A 291 -1.14 -0.75 -13.05
C PHE A 291 -2.23 -1.23 -12.09
N GLU A 292 -3.42 -0.62 -12.15
CA GLU A 292 -4.59 -1.05 -11.38
C GLU A 292 -4.95 -2.52 -11.60
N SER A 293 -4.72 -3.04 -12.81
CA SER A 293 -4.98 -4.45 -13.15
C SER A 293 -4.04 -5.43 -12.43
N LEU A 294 -3.00 -4.95 -11.75
CA LEU A 294 -2.14 -5.78 -10.93
C LEU A 294 -2.76 -6.12 -9.58
N ASN A 295 -3.74 -5.35 -9.13
CA ASN A 295 -4.35 -5.54 -7.82
C ASN A 295 -5.29 -6.73 -7.78
N ASP A 296 -5.36 -7.38 -6.62
CA ASP A 296 -6.37 -8.38 -6.28
C ASP A 296 -6.67 -8.34 -4.77
N LYS A 297 -7.41 -9.35 -4.28
CA LYS A 297 -7.73 -9.48 -2.84
C LYS A 297 -6.49 -9.65 -1.92
N TYR A 298 -5.32 -9.93 -2.47
CA TYR A 298 -4.10 -10.24 -1.72
C TYR A 298 -2.97 -9.23 -1.95
N PHE A 299 -3.01 -8.48 -3.05
CA PHE A 299 -1.97 -7.54 -3.45
C PHE A 299 -2.58 -6.21 -3.90
N ASN A 300 -2.05 -5.11 -3.36
CA ASN A 300 -2.38 -3.76 -3.78
C ASN A 300 -1.08 -3.00 -4.09
N LEU A 301 -0.94 -2.53 -5.32
CA LEU A 301 0.27 -1.87 -5.80
C LEU A 301 0.54 -0.56 -5.07
N ILE A 302 -0.49 0.23 -4.77
CA ILE A 302 -0.34 1.51 -4.06
C ILE A 302 0.20 1.26 -2.64
N GLN A 303 -0.36 0.28 -1.93
CA GLN A 303 0.16 -0.14 -0.63
C GLN A 303 1.60 -0.64 -0.75
N TYR A 304 1.90 -1.45 -1.77
CA TYR A 304 3.24 -1.97 -2.02
C TYR A 304 4.28 -0.85 -2.21
N ILE A 305 4.02 0.12 -3.09
CA ILE A 305 4.98 1.21 -3.35
C ILE A 305 5.10 2.17 -2.16
N ASN A 306 4.06 2.28 -1.32
CA ASN A 306 4.08 3.12 -0.12
C ASN A 306 4.73 2.43 1.09
N PHE A 307 4.90 1.11 1.08
CA PHE A 307 5.56 0.37 2.15
C PHE A 307 7.06 0.70 2.21
N CYS A 308 7.54 1.12 3.39
CA CYS A 308 8.89 1.67 3.57
C CYS A 308 10.01 0.65 3.31
N GLU A 309 9.78 -0.63 3.59
CA GLU A 309 10.78 -1.70 3.41
C GLU A 309 11.07 -2.02 1.93
N ASN A 310 10.23 -1.55 1.00
CA ASN A 310 10.42 -1.83 -0.43
C ASN A 310 11.42 -0.88 -1.11
N CYS A 311 11.90 0.16 -0.42
CA CYS A 311 12.94 1.10 -0.89
C CYS A 311 12.65 1.74 -2.27
N ILE A 312 11.39 1.90 -2.67
CA ILE A 312 11.02 2.53 -3.95
C ILE A 312 11.27 4.04 -3.90
N SER A 313 11.93 4.58 -4.93
CA SER A 313 12.24 6.02 -5.03
C SER A 313 10.96 6.87 -5.08
N SER A 314 11.02 8.09 -4.56
CA SER A 314 9.87 9.01 -4.64
C SER A 314 9.47 9.31 -6.09
N THR A 315 10.44 9.36 -7.01
CA THR A 315 10.22 9.57 -8.44
C THR A 315 9.45 8.40 -9.06
N MET A 316 9.85 7.16 -8.76
CA MET A 316 9.15 5.97 -9.25
C MET A 316 7.74 5.85 -8.65
N LYS A 317 7.59 6.09 -7.34
CA LYS A 317 6.25 6.14 -6.71
C LYS A 317 5.35 7.12 -7.45
N TYR A 318 5.86 8.33 -7.69
CA TYR A 318 5.12 9.36 -8.38
C TYR A 318 4.75 8.98 -9.82
N PHE A 319 5.67 8.31 -10.53
CA PHE A 319 5.40 7.78 -11.86
C PHE A 319 4.25 6.76 -11.82
N VAL A 320 4.34 5.74 -10.95
CA VAL A 320 3.29 4.71 -10.81
C VAL A 320 1.94 5.34 -10.46
N LEU A 321 1.89 6.26 -9.50
CA LEU A 321 0.66 6.93 -9.08
C LEU A 321 0.03 7.80 -10.19
N SER A 322 0.86 8.51 -10.95
CA SER A 322 0.40 9.35 -12.08
C SER A 322 0.00 8.55 -13.32
N HIS A 323 0.35 7.27 -13.39
CA HIS A 323 0.09 6.39 -14.55
C HIS A 323 -0.78 5.17 -14.16
N TYR A 324 -1.42 5.24 -12.99
CA TYR A 324 -2.05 4.10 -12.32
C TYR A 324 -3.15 3.38 -13.13
N ASN A 325 -3.98 4.13 -13.87
CA ASN A 325 -4.96 3.59 -14.79
C ASN A 325 -4.88 4.28 -16.15
N ARG A 326 -5.48 3.69 -17.18
CA ARG A 326 -5.37 4.16 -18.57
C ARG A 326 -5.91 5.58 -18.77
N LYS A 327 -7.01 5.93 -18.11
CA LYS A 327 -7.59 7.28 -18.14
C LYS A 327 -6.60 8.31 -17.60
N ARG A 328 -6.02 8.06 -16.43
CA ARG A 328 -5.03 8.91 -15.78
C ARG A 328 -3.73 9.00 -16.59
N TYR A 329 -3.19 7.85 -17.01
CA TYR A 329 -2.01 7.74 -17.88
C TYR A 329 -2.15 8.66 -19.09
N ARG A 330 -3.28 8.56 -19.81
CA ARG A 330 -3.48 9.30 -21.04
C ARG A 330 -3.55 10.80 -20.82
N ILE A 331 -4.26 11.25 -19.78
CA ILE A 331 -4.36 12.68 -19.43
C ILE A 331 -3.00 13.23 -19.01
N VAL A 332 -2.28 12.51 -18.14
CA VAL A 332 -0.95 12.92 -17.66
C VAL A 332 0.05 13.04 -18.81
N GLU A 333 0.06 12.10 -19.75
CA GLU A 333 0.94 12.16 -20.92
C GLU A 333 0.55 13.31 -21.87
N LEU A 334 -0.74 13.56 -22.11
CA LEU A 334 -1.17 14.70 -22.94
C LEU A 334 -0.80 16.05 -22.32
N ILE A 335 -0.85 16.16 -21.00
CA ILE A 335 -0.40 17.33 -20.24
C ILE A 335 1.13 17.47 -20.32
N ARG A 336 1.86 16.37 -20.16
CA ARG A 336 3.32 16.33 -20.22
C ARG A 336 3.87 16.75 -21.60
N TYR A 337 3.18 16.37 -22.68
CA TYR A 337 3.51 16.81 -24.04
C TYR A 337 2.92 18.18 -24.41
N ASP A 338 2.31 18.88 -23.45
CA ASP A 338 1.76 20.23 -23.62
C ASP A 338 0.75 20.37 -24.77
N ASN A 339 -0.01 19.29 -25.07
CA ASN A 339 -0.92 19.25 -26.21
C ASN A 339 -2.36 19.55 -25.82
N VAL A 340 -2.68 20.84 -25.60
CA VAL A 340 -4.01 21.30 -25.16
C VAL A 340 -5.13 20.83 -26.10
N LYS A 341 -4.91 20.90 -27.42
CA LYS A 341 -5.93 20.50 -28.42
C LYS A 341 -6.29 19.02 -28.32
N LYS A 342 -5.29 18.13 -28.24
CA LYS A 342 -5.53 16.69 -28.09
C LYS A 342 -6.14 16.36 -26.72
N LEU A 343 -5.74 17.08 -25.67
CA LEU A 343 -6.33 16.91 -24.35
C LEU A 343 -7.80 17.30 -24.34
N LYS A 344 -8.15 18.48 -24.89
CA LYS A 344 -9.55 18.94 -25.01
C LYS A 344 -10.40 17.91 -25.74
N LYS A 345 -9.95 17.49 -26.94
CA LYS A 345 -10.65 16.47 -27.72
C LYS A 345 -10.82 15.16 -26.94
N TYR A 346 -9.76 14.67 -26.29
CA TYR A 346 -9.83 13.42 -25.53
C TYR A 346 -10.82 13.49 -24.37
N ILE A 347 -10.85 14.61 -23.63
CA ILE A 347 -11.78 14.83 -22.53
C ILE A 347 -13.22 14.88 -23.04
N GLU A 348 -13.47 15.56 -24.16
CA GLU A 348 -14.79 15.67 -24.80
C GLU A 348 -15.28 14.32 -25.33
N ASP A 349 -14.46 13.64 -26.13
CA ASP A 349 -14.78 12.34 -26.75
C ASP A 349 -15.14 11.26 -25.71
N ASN A 350 -14.58 11.38 -24.49
CA ASN A 350 -14.77 10.40 -23.41
C ASN A 350 -15.64 10.94 -22.25
N ASN A 351 -16.21 12.14 -22.37
CA ASN A 351 -17.00 12.82 -21.31
C ASN A 351 -16.31 12.77 -19.94
N ILE A 352 -15.03 13.12 -19.89
CA ILE A 352 -14.22 13.09 -18.67
C ILE A 352 -14.30 14.45 -17.97
N TYR A 353 -14.37 14.46 -16.64
CA TYR A 353 -14.04 15.67 -15.86
C TYR A 353 -12.67 15.49 -15.22
N LEU A 354 -11.80 16.52 -15.30
CA LEU A 354 -10.45 16.40 -14.78
C LEU A 354 -10.45 16.16 -13.27
N GLU A 355 -11.45 16.63 -12.52
CA GLU A 355 -11.60 16.32 -11.08
C GLU A 355 -11.74 14.82 -10.78
N GLU A 356 -12.23 14.01 -11.73
CA GLU A 356 -12.40 12.56 -11.54
C GLU A 356 -11.09 11.79 -11.56
N ILE A 357 -9.99 12.40 -12.01
CA ILE A 357 -8.67 11.75 -11.92
C ILE A 357 -7.95 12.02 -10.59
N TYR A 358 -8.56 12.82 -9.71
CA TYR A 358 -8.06 13.09 -8.37
C TYR A 358 -8.52 12.01 -7.40
N ASP A 359 -7.61 11.52 -6.59
CA ASP A 359 -7.90 10.67 -5.43
C ASP A 359 -6.91 10.98 -4.30
N ASP A 360 -7.00 10.22 -3.22
CA ASP A 360 -6.13 10.37 -2.04
C ASP A 360 -4.65 10.18 -2.37
N ASP A 361 -4.34 9.45 -3.44
CA ASP A 361 -2.98 9.09 -3.85
C ASP A 361 -2.41 10.00 -4.96
N PHE A 362 -3.25 10.65 -5.76
CA PHE A 362 -2.86 11.48 -6.90
C PHE A 362 -3.67 12.78 -7.03
N ASN A 363 -2.94 13.90 -7.12
CA ASN A 363 -3.52 15.23 -7.32
C ASN A 363 -2.94 15.86 -8.60
N LEU A 364 -3.78 16.05 -9.61
CA LEU A 364 -3.36 16.59 -10.90
C LEU A 364 -2.91 18.07 -10.82
N LEU A 365 -3.49 18.90 -9.94
CA LEU A 365 -3.03 20.29 -9.75
C LEU A 365 -1.61 20.32 -9.18
N LYS A 366 -1.33 19.43 -8.21
CA LYS A 366 0.00 19.24 -7.67
C LYS A 366 0.96 18.75 -8.77
N TYR A 367 0.51 17.86 -9.65
CA TYR A 367 1.30 17.43 -10.80
C TYR A 367 1.69 18.56 -11.73
N VAL A 368 0.71 19.36 -12.16
CA VAL A 368 0.92 20.48 -13.05
C VAL A 368 1.82 21.55 -12.41
N ARG A 369 1.71 21.76 -11.09
CA ARG A 369 2.55 22.70 -10.33
C ARG A 369 3.98 22.22 -10.14
N LEU A 370 4.23 20.94 -9.89
CA LEU A 370 5.59 20.43 -9.67
C LEU A 370 6.40 20.32 -10.98
N ASN A 371 5.72 20.20 -12.12
CA ASN A 371 6.35 20.09 -13.44
C ASN A 371 6.39 21.43 -14.19
N THR A 372 6.72 22.53 -13.49
CA THR A 372 6.59 23.90 -14.03
C THR A 372 7.36 24.15 -15.32
N ASN A 373 8.48 23.48 -15.52
CA ASN A 373 9.42 23.76 -16.61
C ASN A 373 9.02 23.10 -17.94
N HIS A 374 8.12 22.11 -17.91
CA HIS A 374 7.72 21.35 -19.09
C HIS A 374 6.28 21.62 -19.54
N ILE A 375 5.47 22.27 -18.70
CA ILE A 375 4.06 22.52 -18.95
C ILE A 375 3.84 24.03 -19.17
N SER A 376 3.28 24.41 -20.32
CA SER A 376 3.02 25.81 -20.65
C SER A 376 2.00 26.45 -19.72
N LEU A 377 1.99 27.78 -19.71
CA LEU A 377 0.95 28.55 -19.03
C LEU A 377 -0.45 28.22 -19.60
N ASN A 378 -0.55 28.00 -20.92
CA ASN A 378 -1.81 27.66 -21.57
C ASN A 378 -2.36 26.32 -21.09
N MET A 379 -1.52 25.29 -20.99
CA MET A 379 -1.92 23.99 -20.45
C MET A 379 -2.30 24.09 -18.96
N LYS A 380 -1.56 24.88 -18.17
CA LYS A 380 -1.90 25.16 -16.77
C LYS A 380 -3.29 25.80 -16.64
N ILE A 381 -3.56 26.84 -17.42
CA ILE A 381 -4.87 27.51 -17.46
C ILE A 381 -5.96 26.54 -17.90
N PHE A 382 -5.68 25.72 -18.92
CA PHE A 382 -6.63 24.72 -19.41
C PHE A 382 -7.01 23.73 -18.31
N VAL A 383 -6.03 23.09 -17.66
CA VAL A 383 -6.28 22.14 -16.55
C VAL A 383 -7.03 22.81 -15.41
N LEU A 384 -6.68 24.05 -15.05
CA LEU A 384 -7.35 24.79 -13.97
C LEU A 384 -8.81 25.13 -14.27
N THR A 385 -9.08 25.55 -15.50
CA THR A 385 -10.42 25.97 -15.96
C THR A 385 -11.33 24.78 -16.25
N HIS A 386 -10.77 23.65 -16.67
CA HIS A 386 -11.50 22.41 -17.00
C HIS A 386 -11.48 21.40 -15.84
N LEU A 387 -11.06 21.83 -14.65
CA LEU A 387 -10.98 20.98 -13.47
C LEU A 387 -12.34 20.43 -13.07
N ASN A 388 -13.29 21.34 -12.82
CA ASN A 388 -14.64 21.02 -12.35
C ASN A 388 -15.66 21.29 -13.45
N LYS A 389 -16.69 20.44 -13.56
CA LYS A 389 -17.75 20.57 -14.57
C LYS A 389 -18.40 21.95 -14.59
N LYS A 390 -18.77 22.49 -13.42
CA LYS A 390 -19.42 23.79 -13.32
C LYS A 390 -18.47 24.89 -13.81
N ARG A 391 -17.20 24.84 -13.40
CA ARG A 391 -16.16 25.83 -13.79
C ARG A 391 -15.91 25.81 -15.30
N HIS A 392 -15.86 24.62 -15.90
CA HIS A 392 -15.67 24.48 -17.33
C HIS A 392 -16.79 25.19 -18.11
N ILE A 393 -18.06 24.95 -17.76
CA ILE A 393 -19.21 25.53 -18.46
C ILE A 393 -19.15 27.06 -18.40
N ILE A 394 -18.92 27.63 -17.21
CA ILE A 394 -18.90 29.10 -17.08
C ILE A 394 -17.74 29.73 -17.84
N VAL A 395 -16.56 29.08 -17.84
CA VAL A 395 -15.38 29.55 -18.58
C VAL A 395 -15.59 29.48 -20.09
N GLU A 396 -16.20 28.42 -20.61
CA GLU A 396 -16.55 28.32 -22.04
C GLU A 396 -17.52 29.43 -22.45
N ILE A 397 -18.57 29.69 -21.66
CA ILE A 397 -19.51 30.79 -21.95
C ILE A 397 -18.79 32.15 -21.95
N ILE A 398 -17.88 32.37 -21.00
CA ILE A 398 -17.06 33.60 -20.94
C ILE A 398 -16.18 33.71 -22.20
N ASN A 399 -15.50 32.64 -22.61
CA ASN A 399 -14.61 32.63 -23.78
C ASN A 399 -15.35 32.85 -25.11
N LYS A 400 -16.63 32.47 -25.20
CA LYS A 400 -17.49 32.81 -26.34
C LYS A 400 -17.81 34.31 -26.44
N ASN A 401 -17.47 35.09 -25.42
CA ASN A 401 -17.80 36.52 -25.31
C ASN A 401 -19.32 36.79 -25.48
N ASN A 402 -20.17 35.87 -25.02
CA ASN A 402 -21.62 35.96 -25.15
C ASN A 402 -22.27 36.42 -23.83
N TYR A 403 -22.49 37.73 -23.71
CA TYR A 403 -23.11 38.32 -22.52
C TYR A 403 -24.49 37.74 -22.19
N GLN A 404 -25.34 37.51 -23.21
CA GLN A 404 -26.71 37.07 -23.00
C GLN A 404 -26.75 35.64 -22.45
N GLU A 405 -25.97 34.74 -23.05
CA GLU A 405 -25.82 33.35 -22.59
C GLU A 405 -25.25 33.29 -21.17
N LEU A 406 -24.25 34.12 -20.86
CA LEU A 406 -23.67 34.20 -19.51
C LEU A 406 -24.70 34.65 -18.47
N LYS A 407 -25.49 35.68 -18.81
CA LYS A 407 -26.52 36.24 -17.94
C LYS A 407 -27.62 35.21 -17.67
N GLU A 408 -28.19 34.63 -18.72
CA GLU A 408 -29.24 33.61 -18.61
C GLU A 408 -28.76 32.41 -17.78
N TYR A 409 -27.55 31.92 -18.06
CA TYR A 409 -26.99 30.79 -17.31
C TYR A 409 -26.82 31.09 -15.82
N ILE A 410 -26.29 32.27 -15.47
CA ILE A 410 -26.08 32.67 -14.08
C ILE A 410 -27.40 32.87 -13.34
N GLU A 411 -28.39 33.50 -13.99
CA GLU A 411 -29.70 33.81 -13.40
C GLU A 411 -30.57 32.56 -13.24
N MET A 412 -30.68 31.72 -14.28
CA MET A 412 -31.46 30.48 -14.23
C MET A 412 -30.96 29.50 -13.17
N ASN A 413 -29.64 29.47 -12.93
CA ASN A 413 -29.02 28.56 -11.97
C ASN A 413 -28.75 29.21 -10.60
N ASN A 414 -29.16 30.46 -10.39
CA ASN A 414 -28.93 31.24 -9.16
C ASN A 414 -27.47 31.20 -8.68
N ILE A 415 -26.53 31.48 -9.60
CA ILE A 415 -25.10 31.33 -9.37
C ILE A 415 -24.49 32.61 -8.76
N GLU A 416 -23.71 32.45 -7.68
CA GLU A 416 -22.73 33.46 -7.24
C GLU A 416 -21.33 33.06 -7.73
N LEU A 417 -20.71 33.88 -8.60
CA LEU A 417 -19.43 33.49 -9.22
C LEU A 417 -18.28 33.36 -8.22
N LYS A 418 -18.36 33.97 -7.03
CA LYS A 418 -17.38 33.77 -5.95
C LYS A 418 -17.20 32.29 -5.56
N SER A 419 -18.26 31.47 -5.71
CA SER A 419 -18.23 30.05 -5.38
C SER A 419 -17.36 29.21 -6.33
N TYR A 420 -16.92 29.79 -7.44
CA TYR A 420 -16.06 29.14 -8.43
C TYR A 420 -14.57 29.41 -8.17
N ASN A 421 -14.26 30.36 -7.29
CA ASN A 421 -12.91 30.70 -6.89
C ASN A 421 -12.35 29.68 -5.89
N ASP A 422 -11.06 29.37 -6.02
CA ASP A 422 -10.30 28.57 -5.06
C ASP A 422 -8.87 29.11 -4.93
N THR A 423 -7.99 28.38 -4.24
CA THR A 423 -6.58 28.78 -4.07
C THR A 423 -5.76 28.75 -5.38
N TYR A 424 -6.34 28.30 -6.49
CA TYR A 424 -5.71 28.10 -7.79
C TYR A 424 -6.38 28.89 -8.93
N PHE A 425 -7.64 29.27 -8.79
CA PHE A 425 -8.45 29.94 -9.81
C PHE A 425 -9.24 31.11 -9.22
N ASP A 426 -9.15 32.28 -9.87
CA ASP A 426 -9.94 33.47 -9.57
C ASP A 426 -10.63 33.95 -10.86
N ILE A 427 -11.95 33.89 -10.88
CA ILE A 427 -12.75 34.22 -12.07
C ILE A 427 -12.66 35.69 -12.48
N ILE A 428 -12.46 36.59 -11.51
CA ILE A 428 -12.26 38.01 -11.79
C ILE A 428 -10.92 38.18 -12.48
N ARG A 429 -9.85 37.65 -11.90
CA ARG A 429 -8.51 37.69 -12.50
C ARG A 429 -8.51 37.10 -13.90
N TYR A 430 -9.17 35.96 -14.08
CA TYR A 430 -9.31 35.29 -15.37
C TYR A 430 -10.02 36.20 -16.38
N SER A 431 -11.14 36.81 -16.01
CA SER A 431 -11.88 37.73 -16.88
C SER A 431 -11.09 38.98 -17.27
N PHE A 432 -10.33 39.57 -16.33
CA PHE A 432 -9.44 40.69 -16.65
C PHE A 432 -8.33 40.28 -17.62
N SER A 433 -7.72 39.11 -17.41
CA SER A 433 -6.72 38.60 -18.35
C SER A 433 -7.26 38.40 -19.76
N LEU A 434 -8.51 37.93 -19.90
CA LEU A 434 -9.15 37.78 -21.21
C LEU A 434 -9.50 39.15 -21.82
N TYR A 435 -9.95 40.09 -21.00
CA TYR A 435 -10.28 41.45 -21.45
C TYR A 435 -9.03 42.20 -21.92
N ASP A 436 -7.93 42.11 -21.19
CA ASP A 436 -6.64 42.72 -21.54
C ASP A 436 -6.05 42.12 -22.83
N GLN A 437 -6.46 40.88 -23.17
CA GLN A 437 -6.12 40.20 -24.42
C GLN A 437 -7.16 40.43 -25.53
N GLU A 438 -8.16 41.30 -25.30
CA GLU A 438 -9.27 41.60 -26.22
C GLU A 438 -10.14 40.39 -26.60
N ILE A 439 -10.09 39.31 -25.82
CA ILE A 439 -10.87 38.08 -26.06
C ILE A 439 -12.34 38.30 -25.65
N ILE A 440 -12.58 39.03 -24.56
CA ILE A 440 -13.93 39.34 -24.07
C ILE A 440 -14.18 40.84 -24.04
N SER A 441 -15.44 41.21 -24.21
CA SER A 441 -15.92 42.59 -24.15
C SER A 441 -15.99 43.11 -22.71
N PHE A 442 -15.95 44.44 -22.54
CA PHE A 442 -16.17 45.06 -21.24
C PHE A 442 -17.52 44.68 -20.63
N LYS A 443 -18.56 44.42 -21.45
CA LYS A 443 -19.88 43.98 -20.98
C LYS A 443 -19.83 42.64 -20.25
N VAL A 444 -19.11 41.67 -20.80
CA VAL A 444 -18.94 40.34 -20.17
C VAL A 444 -18.11 40.46 -18.89
N ARG A 445 -16.99 41.20 -18.93
CA ARG A 445 -16.15 41.48 -17.76
C ARG A 445 -16.94 42.14 -16.63
N ASP A 446 -17.68 43.20 -16.92
CA ASP A 446 -18.42 43.95 -15.90
C ASP A 446 -19.57 43.12 -15.32
N TYR A 447 -20.20 42.28 -16.14
CA TYR A 447 -21.19 41.33 -15.64
C TYR A 447 -20.59 40.29 -14.69
N ILE A 448 -19.39 39.77 -14.97
CA ILE A 448 -18.68 38.87 -14.05
C ILE A 448 -18.43 39.54 -12.70
N ILE A 449 -18.05 40.82 -12.70
CA ILE A 449 -17.84 41.61 -11.48
C ILE A 449 -19.16 41.77 -10.69
N LEU A 450 -20.26 42.08 -11.39
CA LEU A 450 -21.60 42.22 -10.81
C LEU A 450 -22.16 40.89 -10.29
N ALA A 451 -21.90 39.80 -11.00
CA ALA A 451 -22.38 38.47 -10.66
C ALA A 451 -21.48 37.75 -9.62
N TYR A 452 -20.39 38.38 -9.21
CA TYR A 452 -19.43 37.81 -8.26
C TYR A 452 -20.03 37.49 -6.90
N ASP A 453 -20.69 38.47 -6.29
CA ASP A 453 -21.29 38.36 -4.96
C ASP A 453 -22.55 39.22 -4.90
N LYS A 454 -23.60 38.73 -4.22
CA LYS A 454 -24.88 39.42 -4.09
C LYS A 454 -24.75 40.82 -3.48
N ARG A 455 -23.98 40.98 -2.41
CA ARG A 455 -23.78 42.28 -1.74
C ARG A 455 -23.07 43.26 -2.66
N ARG A 456 -22.07 42.77 -3.40
CA ARG A 456 -21.36 43.58 -4.40
C ARG A 456 -22.30 44.05 -5.51
N ARG A 457 -23.18 43.17 -6.01
CA ARG A 457 -24.19 43.50 -7.02
C ARG A 457 -25.09 44.65 -6.54
N GLU A 458 -25.67 44.50 -5.35
CA GLU A 458 -26.59 45.48 -4.78
C GLU A 458 -25.93 46.85 -4.62
N ILE A 459 -24.70 46.91 -4.12
CA ILE A 459 -23.96 48.18 -3.98
C ILE A 459 -23.63 48.81 -5.32
N ILE A 460 -23.14 48.03 -6.29
CA ILE A 460 -22.80 48.57 -7.61
C ILE A 460 -24.05 49.10 -8.32
N GLU A 461 -25.20 48.43 -8.19
CA GLU A 461 -26.45 48.90 -8.77
C GLU A 461 -26.93 50.21 -8.12
N ILE A 462 -26.79 50.39 -6.80
CA ILE A 462 -27.07 51.67 -6.13
C ILE A 462 -26.09 52.76 -6.61
N ILE A 463 -24.81 52.44 -6.77
CA ILE A 463 -23.80 53.37 -7.30
C ILE A 463 -24.18 53.82 -8.72
N LYS A 464 -24.58 52.89 -9.60
CA LYS A 464 -25.01 53.20 -10.98
C LYS A 464 -26.25 54.10 -11.03
N LYS A 465 -27.17 53.96 -10.06
CA LYS A 465 -28.34 54.84 -9.93
C LYS A 465 -28.00 56.27 -9.50
N ASN A 466 -26.75 56.54 -9.09
CA ASN A 466 -26.30 57.85 -8.63
C ASN A 466 -27.08 58.41 -7.43
N ASP A 467 -27.58 57.52 -6.55
CA ASP A 467 -28.28 57.87 -5.31
C ASP A 467 -27.37 57.70 -4.08
N ILE A 468 -26.79 58.81 -3.63
CA ILE A 468 -25.92 58.84 -2.45
C ILE A 468 -26.68 58.57 -1.15
N ASN A 469 -27.97 58.90 -1.07
CA ASN A 469 -28.77 58.71 0.14
C ASN A 469 -29.13 57.23 0.30
N GLU A 470 -29.54 56.58 -0.79
CA GLU A 470 -29.75 55.12 -0.84
C GLU A 470 -28.44 54.39 -0.50
N LEU A 471 -27.29 54.82 -1.05
CA LEU A 471 -25.99 54.22 -0.76
C LEU A 471 -25.61 54.34 0.72
N LYS A 472 -25.75 55.54 1.30
CA LYS A 472 -25.50 55.77 2.74
C LYS A 472 -26.39 54.87 3.59
N LYS A 473 -27.70 54.92 3.34
CA LYS A 473 -28.70 54.15 4.08
C LYS A 473 -28.37 52.66 4.04
N TYR A 474 -28.16 52.13 2.84
CA TYR A 474 -27.86 50.72 2.63
C TYR A 474 -26.56 50.28 3.30
N VAL A 475 -25.48 51.09 3.21
CA VAL A 475 -24.20 50.81 3.87
C VAL A 475 -24.32 50.81 5.39
N PHE A 476 -25.05 51.77 5.98
CA PHE A 476 -25.19 51.88 7.42
C PHE A 476 -26.16 50.84 8.01
N GLU A 477 -27.35 50.68 7.43
CA GLU A 477 -28.37 49.75 7.94
C GLU A 477 -27.93 48.28 7.85
N ASN A 478 -27.16 47.94 6.81
CA ASN A 478 -26.64 46.58 6.62
C ASN A 478 -25.23 46.38 7.17
N ASN A 479 -24.67 47.37 7.89
CA ASN A 479 -23.32 47.33 8.48
C ASN A 479 -22.23 46.94 7.47
N ILE A 480 -22.28 47.48 6.25
CA ILE A 480 -21.38 47.06 5.17
C ILE A 480 -20.05 47.79 5.29
N ILE A 481 -18.98 47.01 5.42
CA ILE A 481 -17.61 47.49 5.23
C ILE A 481 -17.33 47.46 3.72
N LEU A 482 -17.22 48.63 3.09
CA LEU A 482 -16.94 48.72 1.64
C LEU A 482 -15.61 48.05 1.25
N ASP A 483 -14.64 48.00 2.16
CA ASP A 483 -13.38 47.28 1.92
C ASP A 483 -13.58 45.77 1.79
N ASN A 484 -14.62 45.19 2.41
CA ASN A 484 -14.93 43.77 2.28
C ASN A 484 -15.51 43.43 0.89
N LEU A 485 -15.89 44.43 0.11
CA LEU A 485 -16.22 44.23 -1.30
C LEU A 485 -14.97 44.06 -2.16
N ASN A 486 -13.81 44.54 -1.69
CA ASN A 486 -12.54 44.41 -2.37
C ASN A 486 -12.08 42.94 -2.36
N GLY A 487 -11.32 42.57 -3.39
CA GLY A 487 -10.57 41.32 -3.43
C GLY A 487 -9.20 41.57 -4.06
N ASN A 488 -8.40 40.52 -4.20
CA ASN A 488 -7.05 40.62 -4.78
C ASN A 488 -7.01 41.29 -6.16
N HIS A 489 -8.12 41.21 -6.90
CA HIS A 489 -8.24 41.70 -8.28
C HIS A 489 -9.43 42.64 -8.49
N PHE A 490 -10.08 43.11 -7.42
CA PHE A 490 -11.18 44.07 -7.49
C PHE A 490 -11.03 45.09 -6.36
N ASN A 491 -11.06 46.38 -6.70
CA ASN A 491 -11.07 47.46 -5.71
C ASN A 491 -12.26 48.37 -6.03
N ILE A 492 -13.19 48.54 -5.08
CA ILE A 492 -14.44 49.28 -5.26
C ILE A 492 -14.18 50.76 -5.56
N VAL A 493 -13.15 51.38 -4.97
CA VAL A 493 -12.77 52.76 -5.26
C VAL A 493 -12.27 52.88 -6.70
N LYS A 494 -11.34 52.01 -7.11
CA LYS A 494 -10.79 52.00 -8.47
C LYS A 494 -11.88 51.68 -9.49
N TYR A 495 -12.73 50.68 -9.22
CA TYR A 495 -13.85 50.31 -10.06
C TYR A 495 -14.81 51.48 -10.28
N THR A 496 -15.23 52.12 -9.18
CA THR A 496 -16.19 53.23 -9.23
C THR A 496 -15.60 54.49 -9.88
N SER A 497 -14.31 54.76 -9.70
CA SER A 497 -13.67 55.96 -10.24
C SER A 497 -13.07 55.81 -11.63
N SER A 498 -12.72 54.59 -12.05
CA SER A 498 -11.96 54.34 -13.29
C SER A 498 -12.72 53.50 -14.32
N TYR A 499 -13.76 52.78 -13.92
CA TYR A 499 -14.45 51.82 -14.80
C TYR A 499 -15.95 52.05 -14.92
N LEU A 500 -16.59 52.70 -13.95
CA LEU A 500 -17.98 53.17 -14.07
C LEU A 500 -18.00 54.59 -14.66
N TYR A 501 -18.79 54.78 -15.71
CA TYR A 501 -19.03 56.10 -16.32
C TYR A 501 -20.11 56.86 -15.54
N ASP A 502 -20.01 58.20 -15.53
CA ASP A 502 -21.03 59.13 -15.01
C ASP A 502 -21.39 59.00 -13.51
N VAL A 503 -20.47 58.52 -12.68
CA VAL A 503 -20.68 58.46 -11.22
C VAL A 503 -20.46 59.83 -10.58
N LYS A 504 -21.42 60.31 -9.78
CA LYS A 504 -21.34 61.60 -9.07
C LYS A 504 -20.09 61.68 -8.16
N PRO A 505 -19.35 62.81 -8.13
CA PRO A 505 -18.18 62.98 -7.27
C PRO A 505 -18.44 62.73 -5.78
N GLU A 506 -19.65 63.05 -5.30
CA GLU A 506 -20.06 62.82 -3.91
C GLU A 506 -20.10 61.32 -3.54
N ILE A 507 -20.48 60.45 -4.48
CA ILE A 507 -20.47 58.99 -4.30
C ILE A 507 -19.04 58.48 -4.26
N ILE A 508 -18.18 58.95 -5.18
CA ILE A 508 -16.76 58.58 -5.20
C ILE A 508 -16.08 59.01 -3.90
N ASN A 509 -16.35 60.23 -3.43
CA ASN A 509 -15.80 60.76 -2.18
C ASN A 509 -16.35 60.01 -0.97
N PHE A 510 -17.62 59.63 -0.96
CA PHE A 510 -18.19 58.78 0.08
C PHE A 510 -17.50 57.41 0.13
N ILE A 511 -17.35 56.73 -1.01
CA ILE A 511 -16.67 55.42 -1.07
C ILE A 511 -15.21 55.57 -0.62
N LYS A 512 -14.48 56.60 -1.08
CA LYS A 512 -13.09 56.88 -0.66
C LYS A 512 -12.97 57.19 0.84
N ALA A 513 -13.91 57.95 1.40
CA ALA A 513 -13.89 58.33 2.81
C ALA A 513 -14.25 57.16 3.74
N ASN A 514 -15.06 56.21 3.25
CA ASN A 514 -15.47 55.03 4.00
C ASN A 514 -14.58 53.80 3.72
N HIS A 515 -13.72 53.88 2.71
CA HIS A 515 -12.57 53.00 2.48
C HIS A 515 -11.50 53.31 3.56
N ASN A 516 -11.07 52.31 4.33
CA ASN A 516 -10.16 52.34 5.48
C ASN A 516 -10.61 53.02 6.80
N LYS A 517 -11.53 54.01 6.84
CA LYS A 517 -11.86 54.73 8.09
C LYS A 517 -12.91 54.06 9.00
N ASN A 518 -13.96 53.45 8.44
CA ASN A 518 -15.04 52.90 9.26
C ASN A 518 -14.73 51.51 9.83
N GLY A 519 -13.96 50.67 9.13
CA GLY A 519 -13.58 49.34 9.63
C GLY A 519 -12.85 49.44 10.96
N THR A 520 -11.75 50.21 11.01
CA THR A 520 -10.95 50.39 12.23
C THR A 520 -11.75 51.02 13.38
N GLN A 521 -12.64 51.98 13.12
CA GLN A 521 -13.43 52.61 14.18
C GLN A 521 -14.50 51.67 14.75
N ILE A 522 -15.16 50.87 13.91
CA ILE A 522 -16.10 49.83 14.36
C ILE A 522 -15.37 48.83 15.27
N PHE A 523 -14.19 48.34 14.87
CA PHE A 523 -13.39 47.44 15.70
C PHE A 523 -12.92 48.10 17.01
N LYS A 524 -12.45 49.36 16.97
CA LYS A 524 -12.09 50.11 18.18
C LYS A 524 -13.25 50.21 19.16
N ASN A 525 -14.46 50.46 18.67
CA ASN A 525 -15.67 50.55 19.49
C ASN A 525 -16.08 49.18 20.04
N LEU A 526 -16.17 48.14 19.21
CA LEU A 526 -16.53 46.78 19.63
C LEU A 526 -15.57 46.24 20.69
N ILE A 527 -14.28 46.54 20.57
CA ILE A 527 -13.25 46.15 21.54
C ILE A 527 -13.40 46.97 22.83
N LYS A 528 -13.49 48.30 22.74
CA LYS A 528 -13.65 49.19 23.93
C LYS A 528 -14.92 48.92 24.72
N GLU A 529 -16.02 48.56 24.05
CA GLU A 529 -17.29 48.23 24.70
C GLU A 529 -17.24 46.89 25.46
N ASN A 530 -16.14 46.14 25.33
CA ASN A 530 -15.93 44.85 25.98
C ASN A 530 -17.04 43.81 25.71
N LYS A 531 -17.65 43.84 24.51
CA LYS A 531 -18.72 42.93 24.09
C LYS A 531 -18.17 41.78 23.25
N TYR A 532 -17.69 40.72 23.90
CA TYR A 532 -17.08 39.56 23.24
C TYR A 532 -17.95 38.95 22.12
N ASN A 533 -19.22 38.65 22.40
CA ASN A 533 -20.10 38.00 21.41
C ASN A 533 -20.32 38.87 20.17
N ASN A 534 -20.38 40.20 20.34
CA ASN A 534 -20.56 41.11 19.22
C ASN A 534 -19.30 41.15 18.34
N LEU A 535 -18.12 41.25 18.97
CA LEU A 535 -16.84 41.19 18.26
C LEU A 535 -16.67 39.84 17.54
N LYS A 536 -16.95 38.74 18.22
CA LYS A 536 -16.87 37.39 17.67
C LYS A 536 -17.79 37.21 16.47
N ASN A 537 -19.08 37.48 16.63
CA ASN A 537 -20.05 37.36 15.54
C ASN A 537 -19.65 38.23 14.35
N PHE A 538 -19.16 39.44 14.60
CA PHE A 538 -18.73 40.34 13.54
C PHE A 538 -17.53 39.80 12.77
N VAL A 539 -16.53 39.24 13.47
CA VAL A 539 -15.33 38.64 12.86
C VAL A 539 -15.67 37.37 12.09
N GLU A 540 -16.49 36.48 12.67
CA GLU A 540 -16.84 35.18 12.07
C GLU A 540 -17.80 35.32 10.88
N ILE A 541 -18.88 36.12 11.00
CA ILE A 541 -19.87 36.31 9.91
C ILE A 541 -19.24 36.93 8.68
N ASN A 542 -18.24 37.78 8.86
CA ASN A 542 -17.57 38.49 7.77
C ASN A 542 -16.27 37.81 7.33
N ASN A 543 -15.90 36.66 7.92
CA ASN A 543 -14.64 35.96 7.68
C ASN A 543 -13.42 36.93 7.69
N PHE A 544 -13.38 37.78 8.70
CA PHE A 544 -12.48 38.94 8.75
C PHE A 544 -11.20 38.61 9.54
N TYR A 545 -10.03 38.92 9.01
CA TYR A 545 -8.76 38.73 9.72
C TYR A 545 -8.27 40.05 10.31
N LEU A 546 -8.06 40.08 11.63
CA LEU A 546 -7.78 41.32 12.38
C LEU A 546 -6.44 41.97 12.00
N LYS A 547 -5.49 41.22 11.44
CA LYS A 547 -4.24 41.71 10.87
C LYS A 547 -4.45 42.76 9.78
N SER A 548 -5.56 42.70 9.05
CA SER A 548 -5.90 43.71 8.04
C SER A 548 -6.15 45.11 8.62
N LEU A 549 -6.40 45.21 9.94
CA LEU A 549 -6.52 46.49 10.63
C LEU A 549 -5.17 47.16 10.87
N ASN A 550 -4.06 46.41 10.82
CA ASN A 550 -2.74 46.95 11.09
C ASN A 550 -2.27 47.85 9.94
N ASN A 551 -1.98 49.10 10.25
CA ASN A 551 -1.42 50.11 9.35
C ASN A 551 -0.43 51.01 10.11
N TYR A 552 0.11 52.03 9.45
CA TYR A 552 1.10 52.93 10.06
C TYR A 552 0.58 53.64 11.33
N ASP A 553 -0.73 53.90 11.41
CA ASP A 553 -1.37 54.66 12.48
C ASP A 553 -2.11 53.78 13.51
N PHE A 554 -2.20 52.47 13.28
CA PHE A 554 -2.96 51.56 14.13
C PHE A 554 -2.40 50.14 14.11
N ASP A 555 -2.16 49.59 15.31
CA ASP A 555 -1.82 48.19 15.52
C ASP A 555 -2.84 47.57 16.49
N ILE A 556 -3.64 46.63 16.00
CA ILE A 556 -4.71 45.98 16.76
C ILE A 556 -4.18 45.21 17.97
N LEU A 557 -2.99 44.60 17.87
CA LEU A 557 -2.41 43.82 18.96
C LEU A 557 -1.93 44.76 20.07
N ASN A 558 -1.18 45.80 19.70
CA ASN A 558 -0.72 46.81 20.66
C ASN A 558 -1.88 47.56 21.31
N TYR A 559 -2.89 47.95 20.51
CA TYR A 559 -4.10 48.61 21.01
C TYR A 559 -4.85 47.73 22.02
N SER A 560 -5.09 46.46 21.66
CA SER A 560 -5.83 45.54 22.53
C SER A 560 -5.04 45.22 23.80
N MET A 561 -3.71 45.07 23.70
CA MET A 561 -2.87 44.84 24.87
C MET A 561 -2.87 46.04 25.83
N ASN A 562 -2.82 47.27 25.30
CA ASN A 562 -2.91 48.48 26.12
C ASN A 562 -4.26 48.56 26.85
N LEU A 563 -5.37 48.26 26.16
CA LEU A 563 -6.70 48.22 26.77
C LEU A 563 -6.82 47.12 27.83
N PHE A 564 -6.20 45.96 27.60
CA PHE A 564 -6.19 44.86 28.57
C PHE A 564 -5.38 45.24 29.81
N ASN A 565 -4.18 45.80 29.63
CA ASN A 565 -3.32 46.25 30.73
C ASN A 565 -3.96 47.37 31.56
N SER A 566 -4.80 48.22 30.94
CA SER A 566 -5.58 49.24 31.64
C SER A 566 -6.91 48.70 32.24
N GLY A 567 -7.17 47.39 32.14
CA GLY A 567 -8.39 46.76 32.67
C GLY A 567 -9.69 47.11 31.93
N ILE A 568 -9.60 47.70 30.71
CA ILE A 568 -10.77 48.12 29.93
C ILE A 568 -11.44 46.94 29.23
N ILE A 569 -10.65 45.96 28.77
CA ILE A 569 -11.16 44.75 28.12
C ILE A 569 -10.82 43.49 28.90
N SER A 570 -11.69 42.49 28.79
CA SER A 570 -11.51 41.17 29.39
C SER A 570 -10.38 40.38 28.72
N SER A 571 -9.84 39.39 29.44
CA SER A 571 -8.92 38.39 28.86
C SER A 571 -9.55 37.67 27.68
N GLN A 572 -10.85 37.39 27.73
CA GLN A 572 -11.60 36.72 26.66
C GLN A 572 -11.55 37.49 25.33
N ILE A 573 -11.67 38.82 25.35
CA ILE A 573 -11.54 39.64 24.13
C ILE A 573 -10.09 39.69 23.66
N LYS A 574 -9.14 39.89 24.57
CA LYS A 574 -7.71 39.92 24.25
C LYS A 574 -7.29 38.60 23.58
N ASP A 575 -7.63 37.46 24.19
CA ASP A 575 -7.32 36.13 23.66
C ASP A 575 -7.98 35.90 22.29
N PHE A 576 -9.25 36.32 22.12
CA PHE A 576 -9.93 36.24 20.83
C PHE A 576 -9.20 36.98 19.72
N ILE A 577 -8.82 38.23 19.98
CA ILE A 577 -8.12 39.08 19.01
C ILE A 577 -6.78 38.48 18.62
N PHE A 578 -6.05 37.95 19.60
CA PHE A 578 -4.71 37.40 19.37
C PHE A 578 -4.77 36.08 18.61
N ASN A 579 -5.79 35.26 18.90
CA ASN A 579 -6.02 33.99 18.23
C ASN A 579 -6.52 34.18 16.78
N HIS A 580 -7.38 35.17 16.53
CA HIS A 580 -7.96 35.48 15.21
C HIS A 580 -7.18 36.58 14.45
N TYR A 581 -5.92 36.79 14.82
CA TYR A 581 -5.10 37.83 14.20
C TYR A 581 -4.93 37.61 12.71
N ASP A 582 -4.52 36.40 12.29
CA ASP A 582 -4.49 36.01 10.89
C ASP A 582 -5.02 34.59 10.67
N GLN A 583 -5.30 34.28 9.40
CA GLN A 583 -5.91 33.01 9.00
C GLN A 583 -5.11 31.80 9.50
N LYS A 584 -3.79 31.79 9.28
CA LYS A 584 -2.95 30.62 9.60
C LYS A 584 -2.85 30.41 11.10
N ARG A 585 -2.76 31.50 11.87
CA ARG A 585 -2.77 31.44 13.33
C ARG A 585 -4.12 30.93 13.85
N ASN A 586 -5.24 31.41 13.30
CA ASN A 586 -6.55 30.93 13.73
C ASN A 586 -6.72 29.43 13.45
N GLU A 587 -6.40 29.00 12.23
CA GLU A 587 -6.48 27.60 11.83
C GLU A 587 -5.66 26.68 12.74
N ILE A 588 -4.40 27.05 13.06
CA ILE A 588 -3.57 26.21 13.93
C ILE A 588 -4.11 26.17 15.36
N ILE A 589 -4.65 27.27 15.88
CA ILE A 589 -5.22 27.32 17.23
C ILE A 589 -6.50 26.49 17.31
N GLU A 590 -7.38 26.57 16.31
CA GLU A 590 -8.56 25.71 16.22
C GLU A 590 -8.18 24.22 16.19
N LEU A 591 -7.14 23.86 15.44
CA LEU A 591 -6.63 22.49 15.40
C LEU A 591 -6.07 22.03 16.76
N ILE A 592 -5.40 22.93 17.49
CA ILE A 592 -4.95 22.66 18.86
C ILE A 592 -6.15 22.42 19.78
N HIS A 593 -7.19 23.28 19.71
CA HIS A 593 -8.41 23.15 20.50
C HIS A 593 -9.22 21.89 20.19
N LYS A 594 -9.20 21.40 18.94
CA LYS A 594 -9.81 20.10 18.57
C LYS A 594 -9.19 18.91 19.31
N ASN A 595 -7.99 19.09 19.88
CA ASN A 595 -7.28 18.08 20.67
C ASN A 595 -7.10 16.73 19.93
N ASN A 596 -6.98 16.77 18.60
CA ASN A 596 -6.73 15.59 17.79
C ASN A 596 -5.30 15.66 17.24
N ILE A 597 -4.42 14.86 17.82
CA ILE A 597 -2.99 14.87 17.50
C ILE A 597 -2.71 14.44 16.05
N ASP A 598 -3.50 13.53 15.49
CA ASP A 598 -3.25 12.98 14.15
C ASP A 598 -3.57 14.03 13.08
N ILE A 599 -4.69 14.74 13.24
CA ILE A 599 -5.05 15.87 12.37
C ILE A 599 -4.00 16.99 12.48
N LEU A 600 -3.56 17.33 13.70
CA LEU A 600 -2.55 18.37 13.90
C LEU A 600 -1.20 17.99 13.26
N LYS A 601 -0.78 16.71 13.37
CA LYS A 601 0.43 16.18 12.73
C LYS A 601 0.35 16.26 11.21
N GLU A 602 -0.76 15.82 10.64
CA GLU A 602 -0.98 15.82 9.20
C GLU A 602 -0.97 17.24 8.64
N TYR A 603 -1.74 18.15 9.25
CA TYR A 603 -1.76 19.56 8.87
C TYR A 603 -0.37 20.20 8.97
N SER A 604 0.36 19.91 10.07
CA SER A 604 1.71 20.44 10.28
C SER A 604 2.71 19.94 9.24
N LYS A 605 2.56 18.69 8.78
CA LYS A 605 3.39 18.08 7.74
C LYS A 605 3.09 18.68 6.37
N ILE A 606 1.81 18.76 5.99
CA ILE A 606 1.37 19.30 4.69
C ILE A 606 1.79 20.75 4.53
N ASN A 607 1.60 21.56 5.57
CA ASN A 607 1.88 23.00 5.53
C ASN A 607 3.30 23.39 5.97
N ASN A 608 4.17 22.40 6.21
CA ASN A 608 5.52 22.57 6.72
C ASN A 608 5.61 23.54 7.93
N ILE A 609 4.72 23.35 8.90
CA ILE A 609 4.58 24.25 10.05
C ILE A 609 5.83 24.20 10.94
N VAL A 610 6.27 25.38 11.38
CA VAL A 610 7.22 25.59 12.49
C VAL A 610 6.50 26.50 13.47
N PHE A 611 6.15 25.99 14.66
CA PHE A 611 5.22 26.68 15.55
C PHE A 611 5.73 28.05 16.02
N LYS A 612 7.05 28.21 16.20
CA LYS A 612 7.68 29.50 16.54
C LYS A 612 7.37 30.61 15.54
N ASN A 613 7.01 30.29 14.29
CA ASN A 613 6.64 31.31 13.30
C ASN A 613 5.30 32.00 13.61
N PHE A 614 4.50 31.46 14.53
CA PHE A 614 3.27 32.11 14.98
C PHE A 614 3.52 33.08 16.13
N ASP A 615 4.69 33.04 16.77
CA ASP A 615 4.99 33.89 17.91
C ASP A 615 5.20 35.34 17.48
N ASP A 616 4.76 36.26 18.33
CA ASP A 616 5.03 37.68 18.22
C ASP A 616 5.31 38.27 19.62
N LYS A 617 5.42 39.60 19.72
CA LYS A 617 5.72 40.28 21.00
C LYS A 617 4.67 40.01 22.09
N TYR A 618 3.44 39.69 21.71
CA TYR A 618 2.28 39.57 22.58
C TYR A 618 1.67 38.16 22.60
N PHE A 619 2.04 37.29 21.66
CA PHE A 619 1.54 35.91 21.55
C PHE A 619 2.69 34.90 21.46
N ASN A 620 2.61 33.84 22.26
CA ASN A 620 3.52 32.71 22.20
C ASN A 620 2.73 31.39 22.19
N ILE A 621 2.86 30.62 21.11
CA ILE A 621 2.10 29.38 20.91
C ILE A 621 2.56 28.25 21.85
N LYS A 622 3.82 28.28 22.28
CA LYS A 622 4.38 27.37 23.27
C LYS A 622 3.63 27.57 24.60
N ASP A 623 3.51 28.83 25.03
CA ASP A 623 2.89 29.20 26.30
C ASP A 623 1.38 28.91 26.27
N LEU A 624 0.71 29.21 25.14
CA LEU A 624 -0.69 28.82 24.91
C LEU A 624 -0.88 27.30 25.07
N SER A 625 -0.02 26.49 24.46
CA SER A 625 -0.15 25.02 24.58
C SER A 625 0.02 24.51 26.01
N ILE A 626 0.89 25.16 26.79
CA ILE A 626 1.11 24.83 28.20
C ILE A 626 -0.12 25.22 29.02
N GLU A 627 -0.66 26.41 28.79
CA GLU A 627 -1.86 26.91 29.46
C GLU A 627 -3.07 26.01 29.17
N LEU A 628 -3.32 25.68 27.90
CA LEU A 628 -4.44 24.82 27.49
C LEU A 628 -4.32 23.42 28.10
N TYR A 629 -3.11 22.88 28.21
CA TYR A 629 -2.88 21.60 28.88
C TYR A 629 -3.16 21.69 30.39
N ASN A 630 -2.69 22.75 31.05
CA ASN A 630 -2.92 22.96 32.49
C ASN A 630 -4.43 23.15 32.80
N LYS A 631 -5.20 23.67 31.85
CA LYS A 631 -6.66 23.79 31.91
C LYS A 631 -7.39 22.50 31.48
N ASN A 632 -6.68 21.41 31.20
CA ASN A 632 -7.22 20.14 30.68
C ASN A 632 -8.00 20.27 29.36
N VAL A 633 -7.73 21.31 28.56
CA VAL A 633 -8.37 21.52 27.25
C VAL A 633 -7.72 20.64 26.17
N ILE A 634 -6.41 20.43 26.26
CA ILE A 634 -5.66 19.57 25.33
C ILE A 634 -4.91 18.46 26.07
N SER A 635 -4.66 17.38 25.34
CA SER A 635 -3.92 16.22 25.83
C SER A 635 -2.41 16.48 25.92
N LEU A 636 -1.72 15.67 26.73
CA LEU A 636 -0.26 15.69 26.84
C LEU A 636 0.42 15.48 25.48
N ASN A 637 -0.17 14.65 24.62
CA ASN A 637 0.37 14.35 23.29
C ASN A 637 0.36 15.58 22.37
N VAL A 638 -0.73 16.37 22.39
CA VAL A 638 -0.83 17.62 21.61
C VAL A 638 0.18 18.65 22.12
N LYS A 639 0.25 18.85 23.44
CA LYS A 639 1.25 19.73 24.07
C LYS A 639 2.67 19.34 23.65
N LEU A 640 3.07 18.09 23.87
CA LEU A 640 4.44 17.65 23.61
C LEU A 640 4.78 17.69 22.11
N PHE A 641 3.81 17.46 21.23
CA PHE A 641 4.02 17.61 19.80
C PHE A 641 4.38 19.04 19.41
N ILE A 642 3.64 20.04 19.93
CA ILE A 642 3.92 21.47 19.69
C ILE A 642 5.32 21.81 20.20
N LEU A 643 5.68 21.37 21.41
CA LEU A 643 7.00 21.63 22.00
C LEU A 643 8.15 20.98 21.20
N ALA A 644 7.94 19.75 20.72
CA ALA A 644 8.91 18.99 19.92
C ALA A 644 9.09 19.57 18.50
N HIS A 645 8.11 20.30 17.98
CA HIS A 645 8.14 20.90 16.64
C HIS A 645 8.19 22.43 16.70
N TYR A 646 8.53 22.98 17.88
CA TYR A 646 8.44 24.40 18.15
C TYR A 646 9.31 25.22 17.20
N ASN A 647 10.59 24.87 17.10
CA ASN A 647 11.52 25.47 16.14
C ASN A 647 11.96 24.45 15.08
N LYS A 648 12.53 24.96 13.98
CA LYS A 648 12.98 24.16 12.85
C LYS A 648 13.98 23.07 13.27
N THR A 649 14.97 23.42 14.10
CA THR A 649 16.01 22.49 14.56
C THR A 649 15.43 21.30 15.31
N ARG A 650 14.52 21.52 16.26
CA ARG A 650 13.83 20.44 16.99
C ARG A 650 13.02 19.56 16.04
N LYS A 651 12.21 20.18 15.17
CA LYS A 651 11.40 19.49 14.17
C LYS A 651 12.25 18.56 13.29
N ASP A 652 13.35 19.07 12.75
CA ASP A 652 14.22 18.32 11.84
C ASP A 652 14.89 17.15 12.56
N ILE A 653 15.39 17.35 13.79
CA ILE A 653 15.98 16.28 14.61
C ILE A 653 14.95 15.21 14.99
N ILE A 654 13.74 15.61 15.41
CA ILE A 654 12.65 14.67 15.73
C ILE A 654 12.29 13.83 14.51
N TYR A 655 12.21 14.43 13.33
CA TYR A 655 11.95 13.70 12.10
C TYR A 655 13.06 12.69 11.78
N ILE A 656 14.32 13.05 11.98
CA ILE A 656 15.44 12.11 11.80
C ILE A 656 15.35 10.94 12.80
N ILE A 657 15.05 11.23 14.07
CA ILE A 657 14.89 10.21 15.12
C ILE A 657 13.74 9.26 14.79
N GLN A 658 12.59 9.78 14.35
CA GLN A 658 11.43 8.98 13.96
C GLN A 658 11.73 8.00 12.81
N ASN A 659 12.65 8.37 11.92
CA ASN A 659 13.06 7.52 10.78
C ASN A 659 14.21 6.56 11.11
N ASN A 660 14.70 6.53 12.35
CA ASN A 660 15.82 5.69 12.78
C ASN A 660 17.12 5.88 11.96
N ASP A 661 17.35 7.08 11.42
CA ASP A 661 18.51 7.38 10.57
C ASP A 661 19.66 8.02 11.37
N ILE A 662 20.49 7.19 11.99
CA ILE A 662 21.61 7.63 12.83
C ILE A 662 22.68 8.41 12.04
N GLU A 663 22.95 8.04 10.79
CA GLU A 663 23.99 8.71 9.99
C GLU A 663 23.55 10.10 9.58
N LYS A 664 22.27 10.27 9.22
CA LYS A 664 21.70 11.61 9.00
C LYS A 664 21.68 12.43 10.30
N LEU A 665 21.41 11.82 11.45
CA LEU A 665 21.44 12.52 12.73
C LEU A 665 22.83 13.06 13.04
N LYS A 666 23.86 12.22 12.95
CA LYS A 666 25.27 12.61 13.13
C LYS A 666 25.67 13.74 12.19
N ARG A 667 25.36 13.58 10.90
CA ARG A 667 25.67 14.59 9.88
C ARG A 667 24.98 15.91 10.18
N TYR A 668 23.68 15.89 10.46
CA TYR A 668 22.89 17.09 10.72
C TYR A 668 23.37 17.85 11.96
N ILE A 669 23.68 17.14 13.04
CA ILE A 669 24.23 17.73 14.27
C ILE A 669 25.59 18.39 13.99
N LYS A 670 26.47 17.69 13.27
CA LYS A 670 27.81 18.20 12.94
C LYS A 670 27.77 19.42 12.02
N GLU A 671 27.01 19.36 10.94
CA GLU A 671 26.91 20.43 9.94
C GLU A 671 26.31 21.73 10.52
N ASN A 672 25.38 21.60 11.47
CA ASN A 672 24.72 22.75 12.09
C ASN A 672 25.33 23.14 13.44
N ASN A 673 26.42 22.49 13.87
CA ASN A 673 27.09 22.71 15.16
C ASN A 673 26.11 22.74 16.35
N ILE A 674 25.24 21.72 16.43
CA ILE A 674 24.17 21.62 17.43
C ILE A 674 24.70 20.89 18.67
N GLU A 675 24.47 21.43 19.87
CA GLU A 675 24.54 20.63 21.10
C GLU A 675 23.14 20.12 21.46
N ILE A 676 23.00 18.82 21.72
CA ILE A 676 21.70 18.19 21.98
C ILE A 676 21.04 18.79 23.24
N LYS A 677 21.83 19.20 24.23
CA LYS A 677 21.35 19.91 25.43
C LYS A 677 20.58 21.19 25.11
N ASP A 678 20.95 21.89 24.03
CA ASP A 678 20.33 23.17 23.63
C ASP A 678 18.97 22.97 22.97
N LEU A 679 18.63 21.72 22.65
CA LEU A 679 17.28 21.35 22.23
C LEU A 679 16.33 21.30 23.42
N ASN A 680 16.82 21.22 24.66
CA ASN A 680 15.98 21.14 25.84
C ASN A 680 15.59 22.53 26.34
N ASP A 681 14.45 22.60 27.01
CA ASP A 681 14.03 23.73 27.84
C ASP A 681 13.30 23.22 29.08
N GLU A 682 12.78 24.12 29.92
CA GLU A 682 12.07 23.74 31.14
C GLU A 682 10.81 22.87 30.90
N TYR A 683 10.26 22.88 29.68
CA TYR A 683 9.05 22.16 29.30
C TYR A 683 9.30 20.99 28.32
N PHE A 684 10.49 20.87 27.76
CA PHE A 684 10.84 19.89 26.74
C PHE A 684 12.22 19.25 26.97
N ASP A 685 12.25 17.92 26.97
CA ASP A 685 13.47 17.11 27.05
C ASP A 685 13.49 16.14 25.85
N ILE A 686 14.46 16.31 24.96
CA ILE A 686 14.57 15.56 23.71
C ILE A 686 14.77 14.06 23.92
N ILE A 687 15.54 13.68 24.96
CA ILE A 687 15.82 12.28 25.27
C ILE A 687 14.55 11.63 25.82
N LYS A 688 13.92 12.27 26.80
CA LYS A 688 12.66 11.78 27.40
C LYS A 688 11.56 11.67 26.35
N TYR A 689 11.42 12.67 25.48
CA TYR A 689 10.45 12.65 24.40
C TYR A 689 10.71 11.49 23.44
N SER A 690 11.98 11.29 23.04
CA SER A 690 12.35 10.22 22.10
C SER A 690 12.10 8.82 22.67
N MET A 691 12.36 8.61 23.96
CA MET A 691 12.17 7.30 24.59
C MET A 691 10.70 6.95 24.84
N ILE A 692 9.86 7.94 25.18
CA ILE A 692 8.49 7.68 25.65
C ILE A 692 7.45 7.86 24.53
N PHE A 693 7.62 8.89 23.68
CA PHE A 693 6.57 9.36 22.77
C PHE A 693 6.82 9.02 21.30
N ILE A 694 8.04 8.59 20.94
CA ILE A 694 8.35 8.10 19.60
C ILE A 694 8.33 6.58 19.62
N LYS A 695 7.48 5.97 18.78
CA LYS A 695 7.39 4.51 18.66
C LYS A 695 8.67 3.95 18.03
N ASN A 696 9.23 2.90 18.63
CA ASN A 696 10.32 2.09 18.08
C ASN A 696 11.61 2.86 17.73
N VAL A 697 12.03 3.81 18.58
CA VAL A 697 13.36 4.44 18.41
C VAL A 697 14.46 3.41 18.65
N SER A 698 15.41 3.34 17.72
CA SER A 698 16.57 2.47 17.80
C SER A 698 17.41 2.79 19.04
N VAL A 699 17.85 1.74 19.74
CA VAL A 699 18.77 1.84 20.88
C VAL A 699 20.03 2.63 20.51
N ILE A 700 20.50 2.49 19.26
CA ILE A 700 21.69 3.21 18.77
C ILE A 700 21.46 4.72 18.75
N ILE A 701 20.25 5.18 18.40
CA ILE A 701 19.92 6.62 18.44
C ILE A 701 19.86 7.11 19.88
N ILE A 702 19.20 6.39 20.78
CA ILE A 702 19.13 6.77 22.19
C ILE A 702 20.54 6.83 22.79
N ASP A 703 21.37 5.82 22.55
CA ASP A 703 22.77 5.79 22.97
C ASP A 703 23.55 6.98 22.41
N TYR A 704 23.29 7.37 21.16
CA TYR A 704 23.91 8.55 20.55
C TYR A 704 23.45 9.85 21.22
N LEU A 705 22.14 10.05 21.42
CA LEU A 705 21.61 11.24 22.10
C LEU A 705 22.17 11.40 23.52
N LEU A 706 22.34 10.30 24.25
CA LEU A 706 22.90 10.28 25.59
C LEU A 706 24.41 10.58 25.59
N SER A 707 25.16 9.92 24.70
CA SER A 707 26.62 10.06 24.63
C SER A 707 27.10 11.35 23.98
N HIS A 708 26.27 12.00 23.15
CA HIS A 708 26.60 13.24 22.45
C HIS A 708 25.77 14.43 22.95
N PHE A 709 25.30 14.35 24.21
CA PHE A 709 24.41 15.35 24.79
C PHE A 709 24.99 16.78 24.75
N ASN A 710 26.29 16.91 24.96
CA ASN A 710 27.04 18.16 24.85
C ASN A 710 28.38 17.93 24.14
N LYS A 711 29.04 19.02 23.71
CA LYS A 711 30.25 18.94 22.88
C LYS A 711 31.44 18.28 23.57
N GLU A 712 31.65 18.56 24.86
CA GLU A 712 32.73 17.98 25.66
C GLU A 712 32.55 16.45 25.80
N ARG A 713 31.35 16.02 26.20
CA ARG A 713 30.97 14.60 26.32
C ARG A 713 31.14 13.88 24.98
N ALA A 714 30.61 14.45 23.89
CA ALA A 714 30.72 13.87 22.55
C ALA A 714 32.19 13.62 22.18
N THR A 715 33.04 14.62 22.37
CA THR A 715 34.48 14.55 22.03
C THR A 715 35.18 13.44 22.82
N ILE A 716 34.92 13.36 24.13
CA ILE A 716 35.51 12.32 24.99
C ILE A 716 35.03 10.93 24.57
N ILE A 717 33.74 10.76 24.27
CA ILE A 717 33.19 9.47 23.86
C ILE A 717 33.72 9.04 22.49
N ASP A 718 33.87 9.96 21.54
CA ASP A 718 34.45 9.66 20.23
C ASP A 718 35.91 9.21 20.37
N LEU A 719 36.72 9.89 21.19
CA LEU A 719 38.10 9.49 21.47
C LEU A 719 38.18 8.10 22.14
N ILE A 720 37.26 7.80 23.07
CA ILE A 720 37.15 6.46 23.68
C ILE A 720 36.83 5.41 22.61
N LYS A 721 35.88 5.68 21.71
CA LYS A 721 35.48 4.76 20.64
C LYS A 721 36.54 4.58 19.54
N MET A 722 37.40 5.57 19.33
CA MET A 722 38.57 5.44 18.44
C MET A 722 39.59 4.43 18.96
N ASN A 723 39.50 4.04 20.24
CA ASN A 723 40.39 3.10 20.89
C ASN A 723 41.89 3.49 20.84
N ASP A 724 42.17 4.80 20.81
CA ASP A 724 43.51 5.39 20.78
C ASP A 724 43.81 6.10 22.12
N ILE A 725 44.47 5.37 23.02
CA ILE A 725 44.77 5.86 24.38
C ILE A 725 45.70 7.08 24.37
N SER A 726 46.57 7.22 23.37
CA SER A 726 47.53 8.32 23.28
C SER A 726 46.80 9.64 23.00
N LYS A 727 45.86 9.65 22.04
CA LYS A 727 45.04 10.83 21.75
C LYS A 727 44.11 11.19 22.91
N LEU A 728 43.53 10.20 23.57
CA LEU A 728 42.67 10.41 24.73
C LEU A 728 43.46 11.08 25.88
N LYS A 729 44.67 10.58 26.19
CA LYS A 729 45.57 11.19 27.19
C LYS A 729 45.93 12.63 26.83
N GLN A 730 46.33 12.85 25.57
CA GLN A 730 46.68 14.18 25.08
C GLN A 730 45.52 15.17 25.22
N TYR A 731 44.29 14.76 24.89
CA TYR A 731 43.10 15.59 25.04
C TYR A 731 42.84 15.96 26.51
N PHE A 732 42.93 15.00 27.43
CA PHE A 732 42.74 15.24 28.87
C PHE A 732 43.80 16.19 29.44
N CYS A 733 45.07 16.04 29.05
CA CYS A 733 46.14 16.93 29.48
C CYS A 733 46.00 18.36 28.95
N SER A 734 45.50 18.53 27.71
CA SER A 734 45.42 19.84 27.06
C SER A 734 44.17 20.66 27.44
N HIS A 735 43.10 20.01 27.92
CA HIS A 735 41.82 20.67 28.17
C HIS A 735 41.39 20.67 29.65
N ASN A 736 42.25 20.19 30.57
CA ASN A 736 41.97 20.11 32.02
C ASN A 736 40.59 19.50 32.33
N ILE A 737 40.29 18.36 31.68
CA ILE A 737 38.97 17.72 31.70
C ILE A 737 38.64 17.21 33.11
N ASN A 738 37.49 17.62 33.65
CA ASN A 738 36.88 16.97 34.80
C ASN A 738 35.83 15.97 34.31
N ILE A 739 36.19 14.70 34.30
CA ILE A 739 35.35 13.61 33.78
C ILE A 739 34.05 13.40 34.56
N ASN A 740 33.95 13.89 35.79
CA ASN A 740 32.70 13.84 36.53
C ASN A 740 31.64 14.79 35.95
N ASN A 741 32.06 15.86 35.27
CA ASN A 741 31.16 16.83 34.65
C ASN A 741 30.44 16.30 33.40
N ILE A 742 30.90 15.19 32.82
CA ILE A 742 30.20 14.57 31.69
C ILE A 742 29.09 13.61 32.13
N ASN A 743 28.95 13.32 33.42
CA ASN A 743 27.83 12.53 33.94
C ASN A 743 26.58 13.39 34.13
N ASP A 744 25.40 12.78 34.01
CA ASP A 744 24.12 13.36 34.40
C ASP A 744 23.15 12.27 34.89
N LYS A 745 21.89 12.65 35.17
CA LYS A 745 20.84 11.72 35.62
C LYS A 745 20.55 10.58 34.64
N ASN A 746 20.84 10.76 33.36
CA ASN A 746 20.55 9.83 32.26
C ASN A 746 21.82 9.16 31.71
N PHE A 747 23.02 9.68 32.00
CA PHE A 747 24.30 9.17 31.48
C PHE A 747 25.34 9.03 32.58
N ASN A 748 25.92 7.82 32.68
CA ASN A 748 27.04 7.53 33.58
C ASN A 748 28.20 6.89 32.79
N ILE A 749 29.34 7.58 32.77
CA ILE A 749 30.51 7.20 31.99
C ILE A 749 31.09 5.84 32.40
N LEU A 750 31.10 5.49 33.70
CA LEU A 750 31.60 4.20 34.18
C LEU A 750 30.74 3.04 33.66
N LYS A 751 29.40 3.19 33.75
CA LYS A 751 28.46 2.21 33.20
C LYS A 751 28.61 2.09 31.69
N TYR A 752 28.75 3.22 31.00
CA TYR A 752 28.89 3.26 29.55
C TYR A 752 30.16 2.55 29.08
N ILE A 753 31.32 2.86 29.66
CA ILE A 753 32.60 2.26 29.32
C ILE A 753 32.64 0.78 29.68
N SER A 754 32.08 0.38 30.82
CA SER A 754 31.97 -1.04 31.18
C SER A 754 31.17 -1.82 30.14
N SER A 755 30.08 -1.22 29.63
CA SER A 755 29.29 -1.80 28.53
C SER A 755 30.10 -1.93 27.24
N LEU A 756 30.84 -0.88 26.84
CA LEU A 756 31.70 -0.91 25.65
C LEU A 756 32.80 -1.98 25.77
N TYR A 757 33.45 -2.08 26.93
CA TYR A 757 34.48 -3.07 27.20
C TYR A 757 33.93 -4.50 27.16
N ASN A 758 32.78 -4.76 27.79
CA ASN A 758 32.12 -6.06 27.75
C ASN A 758 31.71 -6.47 26.33
N LYS A 759 31.38 -5.50 25.48
CA LYS A 759 31.10 -5.69 24.04
C LYS A 759 32.38 -5.78 23.19
N LYS A 760 33.57 -5.75 23.78
CA LYS A 760 34.89 -5.76 23.13
C LYS A 760 35.09 -4.61 22.13
N GLN A 761 34.47 -3.46 22.39
CA GLN A 761 34.56 -2.27 21.52
C GLN A 761 35.72 -1.34 21.89
N ILE A 762 36.29 -1.50 23.09
CA ILE A 762 37.44 -0.73 23.57
C ILE A 762 38.43 -1.64 24.31
N SER A 763 39.68 -1.23 24.40
CA SER A 763 40.75 -1.90 25.13
C SER A 763 40.59 -1.78 26.65
N ILE A 764 41.23 -2.70 27.38
CA ILE A 764 41.32 -2.61 28.85
C ILE A 764 42.09 -1.35 29.30
N GLU A 765 43.06 -0.91 28.50
CA GLU A 765 43.87 0.28 28.76
C GLU A 765 43.02 1.57 28.77
N ILE A 766 42.08 1.73 27.82
CA ILE A 766 41.14 2.86 27.84
C ILE A 766 40.19 2.79 29.03
N ARG A 767 39.66 1.59 29.32
CA ARG A 767 38.78 1.40 30.48
C ARG A 767 39.48 1.82 31.77
N ASP A 768 40.67 1.28 32.02
CA ASP A 768 41.41 1.52 33.25
C ASP A 768 41.87 2.97 33.35
N PHE A 769 42.23 3.60 32.23
CA PHE A 769 42.56 5.02 32.18
C PHE A 769 41.39 5.90 32.65
N ILE A 770 40.18 5.66 32.11
CA ILE A 770 39.01 6.45 32.51
C ILE A 770 38.61 6.17 33.96
N VAL A 771 38.63 4.90 34.39
CA VAL A 771 38.34 4.53 35.79
C VAL A 771 39.29 5.21 36.76
N LYS A 772 40.57 5.38 36.40
CA LYS A 772 41.58 6.07 37.22
C LYS A 772 41.38 7.59 37.27
N TYR A 773 40.74 8.18 36.27
CA TYR A 773 40.53 9.63 36.16
C TYR A 773 39.26 10.14 36.87
N ILE A 774 38.39 9.22 37.29
CA ILE A 774 37.15 9.47 38.05
C ILE A 774 37.47 9.38 39.55
#